data_AF-A0A8D0CAL2-F1
#
_entry.id   AF-A0A8D0CAL2-F1
#
_cell.length_a   1.000
_cell.length_b   1.000
_cell.length_c   1.000
_cell.angle_alpha   90.00
_cell.angle_beta   90.00
_cell.angle_gamma   90.00
#
_symmetry.space_group_name_H-M   'P 1'
#
loop_
_entity.id
_entity.type
_entity.pdbx_description
1 polymer ?
#
loop_
_entity_poly.entity_id
_entity_poly.type
_entity_poly.pdbx_seq_one_letter_code
_entity_poly.pdbx_strand_id
1 'polypeptide(L)'
;MSQVKQVGLLAAGCQPWNKDVCAASGDRFAYCATLAIYIYQLDHRYNEFKLRAIMSEHKKTITAISWCPHNPEVFASASADNLLIIWNVAEQKAVTRLDNTKGIPASLSWCWNAGDAVAFVSHRGPLYVWTISGPDAGVVVHKEAHSFLSDICLFRWHPLKKGKVVFGHTDGSLSIFQPDSQVGILRIWNVSRTMPLDNFKLKKTGFHALHVLSSPPARKSFVTVSPLKNHHTSSTSEAVPPPTLCQNHAFSLPPGHVVCCFMDGGVGLYDMGAKKWDFLRDLGHVETIFDSSFDGTIKVWDINTLTAVYTSPGNEGVVYSLSWAPGDLNCIAGATSRNGGFIWDVKKGKMITRFNEHGKNGIFCIAWSHKDSKRIATCSGDGFCIIRTIDGKVLHRYKHPAAVFGCDWSQNNKDMIATGCEDKNVRVYYLATSSDQPLKVFTGHTAKVFHVRWSPLREGILCSGSDDGTVRIWDYTQDACINVLSGHTAPVRGLMWNTEIPYLLISGSWDYTIRVWDTRDGTCLDTVYDHGADVYGLTCHPSRPFTMASCSRDSTVRLWSLTPLISPLLVNILADHSWEDIMGNTDRAMITGAPPLLCGKVSRDIKQELDKLSGDVRIKKLRWFSECFSPPGGSHNLWDLVAVITGQDDSLLPQSYSNGIMHMKHLVRFKTSEAQELTIVKMSKFGGGIGAPSKEERLKKAAEIHLRLGQIQRYCELMVELGQWEKALSVAPAVSMKYWKKLMQRRAEQLIQEENDDVIPYCIATGDVKKLVSFFTSRGQLKEALLVAQAACEGNIHVPPMSSTKNSTSPDDNNMEVYNGLLHGVCEELAEWYFQDGRTVLAACCHLAVDNMELAMACLIRGNELELAVCVGVVLGEVAQQATNYALELLARKYMSAPTWDLAANLLRMIPDNEILLVKLCAFCPGNTAEINDLREKCSLPSLEECQGLAESAAADGDVFQAAKFYLLSSEPERALAIGITFVKEQLSSSEWTVESVHPILDLLSYIRTDRLILPKCSEDRNQLLILCGYIGALLAIRRKYSSIVPALYEYTSQLLKRREVSVPLQIDQLSAELDAWRTCPEEVPYSPPSEAQKAEYCVLMSRIGQEPLRGMEGPDYVTGSNFPSHSDVQISCFTGLRIQGPVFFLEDGKSAISLNDALMWAKVNPFSPLGTGIRLNPF
;
A
#
# COMPACT_ATOMS: atom_id res chain seq x y z
N MET A 1 -21.02 6.35 -21.38
CA MET A 1 -20.75 5.01 -21.94
C MET A 1 -20.80 4.03 -20.79
N SER A 2 -21.97 3.48 -20.55
CA SER A 2 -22.28 2.53 -19.48
C SER A 2 -22.16 1.10 -20.02
N GLN A 3 -21.65 0.21 -19.16
CA GLN A 3 -21.72 -1.25 -19.24
C GLN A 3 -20.85 -1.95 -20.29
N VAL A 4 -19.64 -2.33 -19.85
CA VAL A 4 -19.14 -3.69 -20.10
C VAL A 4 -18.70 -4.24 -18.74
N LYS A 5 -19.56 -5.06 -18.11
CA LYS A 5 -19.12 -5.96 -17.04
C LYS A 5 -18.23 -7.02 -17.68
N GLN A 6 -17.13 -7.38 -17.03
CA GLN A 6 -16.32 -8.54 -17.39
C GLN A 6 -17.20 -9.80 -17.30
N VAL A 7 -17.67 -10.31 -18.44
CA VAL A 7 -18.27 -11.64 -18.55
C VAL A 7 -17.29 -12.51 -19.32
N GLY A 8 -16.21 -12.91 -18.63
CA GLY A 8 -15.26 -13.90 -19.11
C GLY A 8 -15.50 -15.24 -18.43
N LEU A 9 -16.71 -15.82 -18.57
CA LEU A 9 -16.96 -17.21 -18.24
C LEU A 9 -16.59 -18.06 -19.46
N LEU A 10 -15.42 -18.72 -19.42
CA LEU A 10 -15.17 -19.87 -20.30
C LEU A 10 -16.16 -20.96 -19.87
N ALA A 11 -17.20 -21.19 -20.67
CA ALA A 11 -18.09 -22.32 -20.48
C ALA A 11 -17.24 -23.61 -20.49
N ALA A 12 -17.49 -24.51 -19.53
CA ALA A 12 -16.88 -25.83 -19.49
C ALA A 12 -17.10 -26.54 -20.84
N GLY A 13 -16.04 -26.68 -21.64
CA GLY A 13 -16.10 -27.30 -22.97
C GLY A 13 -15.41 -26.53 -24.10
N CYS A 14 -15.00 -25.27 -23.90
CA CYS A 14 -14.17 -24.56 -24.90
C CYS A 14 -12.73 -25.11 -24.93
N GLN A 15 -12.13 -25.23 -26.12
CA GLN A 15 -10.78 -25.75 -26.29
C GLN A 15 -9.70 -24.79 -25.74
N PRO A 16 -8.95 -25.14 -24.67
CA PRO A 16 -7.98 -24.23 -24.06
C PRO A 16 -6.68 -24.06 -24.87
N TRP A 17 -6.41 -24.92 -25.86
CA TRP A 17 -5.15 -24.92 -26.63
C TRP A 17 -5.20 -24.09 -27.93
N ASN A 18 -6.38 -23.68 -28.40
CA ASN A 18 -6.54 -22.82 -29.59
C ASN A 18 -7.01 -21.42 -29.15
N LYS A 19 -6.45 -20.36 -29.73
CA LYS A 19 -6.61 -18.98 -29.22
C LYS A 19 -7.75 -18.19 -29.86
N ASP A 20 -8.20 -18.56 -31.06
CA ASP A 20 -9.18 -17.78 -31.86
C ASP A 20 -10.53 -18.53 -31.99
N VAL A 21 -10.92 -19.28 -30.95
CA VAL A 21 -12.08 -20.21 -30.97
C VAL A 21 -13.36 -19.68 -30.31
N CYS A 22 -13.35 -18.40 -29.91
CA CYS A 22 -14.51 -17.68 -29.37
C CYS A 22 -14.70 -16.35 -30.11
N ALA A 23 -15.93 -16.03 -30.49
CA ALA A 23 -16.25 -14.77 -31.17
C ALA A 23 -17.66 -14.28 -30.80
N ALA A 24 -17.83 -12.96 -30.69
CA ALA A 24 -19.13 -12.33 -30.39
C ALA A 24 -19.55 -11.35 -31.48
N SER A 25 -20.86 -11.20 -31.67
CA SER A 25 -21.47 -10.23 -32.58
C SER A 25 -22.83 -9.81 -32.03
N GLY A 26 -22.97 -8.52 -31.68
CA GLY A 26 -24.21 -7.98 -31.12
C GLY A 26 -24.65 -8.66 -29.83
N ASP A 27 -25.86 -9.24 -29.84
CA ASP A 27 -26.49 -9.98 -28.75
C ASP A 27 -26.12 -11.48 -28.71
N ARG A 28 -25.16 -11.91 -29.55
CA ARG A 28 -24.76 -13.31 -29.70
C ARG A 28 -23.29 -13.52 -29.42
N PHE A 29 -22.99 -14.72 -28.91
CA PHE A 29 -21.61 -15.22 -28.90
C PHE A 29 -21.57 -16.67 -29.37
N ALA A 30 -20.41 -17.05 -29.91
CA ALA A 30 -20.10 -18.39 -30.36
C ALA A 30 -18.80 -18.88 -29.71
N TYR A 31 -18.76 -20.16 -29.36
CA TYR A 31 -17.51 -20.83 -28.99
C TYR A 31 -17.41 -22.20 -29.65
N CYS A 32 -16.19 -22.69 -29.81
CA CYS A 32 -15.93 -24.01 -30.38
C CYS A 32 -15.57 -25.03 -29.30
N ALA A 33 -16.26 -26.16 -29.30
CA ALA A 33 -15.74 -27.41 -28.78
C ALA A 33 -14.79 -28.03 -29.83
N THR A 34 -14.31 -29.26 -29.62
CA THR A 34 -13.38 -29.93 -30.55
C THR A 34 -13.89 -29.95 -31.99
N LEU A 35 -15.14 -30.33 -32.23
CA LEU A 35 -15.70 -30.52 -33.58
C LEU A 35 -16.97 -29.69 -33.88
N ALA A 36 -17.52 -29.02 -32.88
CA ALA A 36 -18.81 -28.32 -32.98
C ALA A 36 -18.70 -26.87 -32.52
N ILE A 37 -19.48 -26.00 -33.13
CA ILE A 37 -19.64 -24.59 -32.77
C ILE A 37 -20.99 -24.41 -32.08
N TYR A 38 -20.97 -23.86 -30.87
CA TYR A 38 -22.17 -23.54 -30.09
C TYR A 38 -22.43 -22.05 -30.16
N ILE A 39 -23.65 -21.65 -30.54
CA ILE A 39 -24.07 -20.26 -30.63
C ILE A 39 -25.15 -19.98 -29.58
N TYR A 40 -24.90 -18.96 -28.76
CA TYR A 40 -25.83 -18.46 -27.76
C TYR A 40 -26.33 -17.06 -28.13
N GLN A 41 -27.57 -16.75 -27.77
CA GLN A 41 -28.18 -15.44 -27.93
C GLN A 41 -28.74 -14.95 -26.59
N LEU A 42 -28.58 -13.66 -26.30
CA LEU A 42 -29.12 -13.03 -25.10
C LEU A 42 -30.65 -12.94 -25.18
N ASP A 43 -31.32 -13.58 -24.23
CA ASP A 43 -32.75 -13.38 -24.02
C ASP A 43 -32.95 -12.14 -23.15
N HIS A 44 -33.28 -11.01 -23.79
CA HIS A 44 -33.48 -9.73 -23.11
C HIS A 44 -34.59 -9.74 -22.04
N ARG A 45 -35.49 -10.74 -22.04
CA ARG A 45 -36.55 -10.84 -21.01
C ARG A 45 -36.03 -11.37 -19.68
N TYR A 46 -35.05 -12.25 -19.71
CA TYR A 46 -34.48 -12.90 -18.51
C TYR A 46 -33.02 -12.48 -18.25
N ASN A 47 -32.43 -11.71 -19.17
CA ASN A 47 -31.01 -11.32 -19.15
C ASN A 47 -30.07 -12.54 -19.07
N GLU A 48 -30.46 -13.63 -19.71
CA GLU A 48 -29.73 -14.91 -19.76
C GLU A 48 -29.42 -15.29 -21.20
N PHE A 49 -28.26 -15.92 -21.44
CA PHE A 49 -27.91 -16.43 -22.76
C PHE A 49 -28.50 -17.83 -22.99
N LYS A 50 -29.31 -17.98 -24.05
CA LYS A 50 -29.89 -19.27 -24.45
C LYS A 50 -29.20 -19.81 -25.70
N LEU A 51 -29.01 -21.13 -25.73
CA LEU A 51 -28.43 -21.83 -26.89
C LEU A 51 -29.38 -21.70 -28.08
N ARG A 52 -28.88 -21.17 -29.20
CA ARG A 52 -29.63 -20.94 -30.44
C ARG A 52 -29.34 -21.97 -31.53
N ALA A 53 -28.07 -22.36 -31.70
CA ALA A 53 -27.67 -23.30 -32.74
C ALA A 53 -26.42 -24.09 -32.35
N ILE A 54 -26.31 -25.32 -32.85
CA ILE A 54 -25.09 -26.14 -32.81
C ILE A 54 -24.76 -26.48 -34.26
N MET A 55 -23.56 -26.13 -34.71
CA MET A 55 -23.09 -26.40 -36.07
C MET A 55 -21.90 -27.35 -36.03
N SER A 56 -21.95 -28.44 -36.82
CA SER A 56 -20.94 -29.48 -36.80
C SER A 56 -20.79 -30.14 -38.19
N GLU A 57 -19.85 -29.64 -38.99
CA GLU A 57 -19.43 -30.28 -40.25
C GLU A 57 -17.92 -30.53 -40.33
N HIS A 58 -17.13 -29.90 -39.47
CA HIS A 58 -15.69 -30.13 -39.38
C HIS A 58 -15.38 -31.54 -38.89
N LYS A 59 -14.40 -32.19 -39.52
CA LYS A 59 -13.99 -33.58 -39.16
C LYS A 59 -12.81 -33.60 -38.19
N LYS A 60 -12.13 -32.46 -38.01
CA LYS A 60 -11.02 -32.27 -37.09
C LYS A 60 -11.21 -31.02 -36.24
N THR A 61 -10.26 -30.81 -35.34
CA THR A 61 -10.26 -29.72 -34.37
C THR A 61 -10.41 -28.36 -35.04
N ILE A 62 -11.46 -27.62 -34.67
CA ILE A 62 -11.67 -26.23 -35.11
C ILE A 62 -10.59 -25.35 -34.49
N THR A 63 -9.89 -24.57 -35.32
CA THR A 63 -8.73 -23.77 -34.93
C THR A 63 -9.04 -22.28 -34.78
N ALA A 64 -9.97 -21.74 -35.58
CA ALA A 64 -10.33 -20.33 -35.54
C ALA A 64 -11.77 -20.08 -36.01
N ILE A 65 -12.41 -19.03 -35.46
CA ILE A 65 -13.74 -18.55 -35.85
C ILE A 65 -13.81 -17.02 -35.95
N SER A 66 -14.64 -16.52 -36.85
CA SER A 66 -14.85 -15.07 -37.01
C SER A 66 -16.25 -14.74 -37.53
N TRP A 67 -16.92 -13.78 -36.88
CA TRP A 67 -18.21 -13.24 -37.34
C TRP A 67 -18.02 -12.23 -38.47
N CYS A 68 -18.94 -12.23 -39.44
CA CYS A 68 -18.95 -11.19 -40.45
C CYS A 68 -19.36 -9.84 -39.82
N PRO A 69 -18.53 -8.79 -39.91
CA PRO A 69 -18.81 -7.49 -39.31
C PRO A 69 -20.05 -6.81 -39.92
N HIS A 70 -20.35 -7.12 -41.18
CA HIS A 70 -21.43 -6.51 -41.95
C HIS A 70 -22.73 -7.32 -41.90
N ASN A 71 -22.67 -8.59 -41.50
CA ASN A 71 -23.83 -9.47 -41.42
C ASN A 71 -23.75 -10.40 -40.19
N PRO A 72 -24.51 -10.15 -39.12
CA PRO A 72 -24.47 -10.94 -37.89
C PRO A 72 -25.06 -12.35 -38.04
N GLU A 73 -25.70 -12.68 -39.17
CA GLU A 73 -26.17 -14.03 -39.46
C GLU A 73 -25.11 -14.90 -40.15
N VAL A 74 -23.97 -14.33 -40.55
CA VAL A 74 -22.90 -15.02 -41.27
C VAL A 74 -21.64 -15.10 -40.42
N PHE A 75 -21.05 -16.29 -40.33
CA PHE A 75 -19.80 -16.51 -39.60
C PHE A 75 -18.91 -17.52 -40.34
N ALA A 76 -17.59 -17.40 -40.16
CA ALA A 76 -16.59 -18.26 -40.80
C ALA A 76 -15.85 -19.09 -39.74
N SER A 77 -15.58 -20.37 -40.03
CA SER A 77 -14.70 -21.22 -39.22
C SER A 77 -13.64 -21.93 -40.03
N ALA A 78 -12.50 -22.18 -39.39
CA ALA A 78 -11.37 -22.92 -39.92
C ALA A 78 -11.00 -24.09 -39.01
N SER A 79 -10.48 -25.17 -39.60
CA SER A 79 -10.17 -26.41 -38.89
C SER A 79 -8.85 -27.03 -39.34
N ALA A 80 -8.32 -27.93 -38.50
CA ALA A 80 -7.10 -28.70 -38.74
C ALA A 80 -7.23 -29.75 -39.87
N ASP A 81 -8.39 -29.86 -40.50
CA ASP A 81 -8.61 -30.60 -41.76
C ASP A 81 -8.32 -29.76 -43.01
N ASN A 82 -7.77 -28.55 -42.85
CA ASN A 82 -7.51 -27.59 -43.94
C ASN A 82 -8.80 -27.17 -44.68
N LEU A 83 -9.93 -27.17 -43.97
CA LEU A 83 -11.21 -26.67 -44.44
C LEU A 83 -11.55 -25.34 -43.79
N LEU A 84 -12.13 -24.45 -44.59
CA LEU A 84 -12.73 -23.19 -44.14
C LEU A 84 -14.19 -23.16 -44.58
N ILE A 85 -15.10 -22.99 -43.64
CA ILE A 85 -16.55 -23.07 -43.87
C ILE A 85 -17.19 -21.74 -43.50
N ILE A 86 -18.05 -21.22 -44.38
CA ILE A 86 -18.93 -20.08 -44.12
C ILE A 86 -20.30 -20.61 -43.75
N TRP A 87 -20.86 -20.12 -42.66
CA TRP A 87 -22.11 -20.57 -42.07
C TRP A 87 -23.16 -19.48 -42.11
N ASN A 88 -24.41 -19.88 -42.32
CA ASN A 88 -25.58 -19.05 -42.07
C ASN A 88 -26.26 -19.55 -40.79
N VAL A 89 -26.30 -18.69 -39.78
CA VAL A 89 -26.79 -19.00 -38.43
C VAL A 89 -28.31 -19.02 -38.38
N ALA A 90 -29.00 -18.26 -39.23
CA ALA A 90 -30.45 -18.31 -39.35
C ALA A 90 -30.91 -19.63 -39.99
N GLU A 91 -30.19 -20.11 -41.01
CA GLU A 91 -30.51 -21.33 -41.74
C GLU A 91 -29.90 -22.61 -41.15
N GLN A 92 -28.94 -22.46 -40.21
CA GLN A 92 -28.16 -23.54 -39.60
C GLN A 92 -27.45 -24.44 -40.62
N LYS A 93 -26.93 -23.86 -41.72
CA LYS A 93 -26.27 -24.59 -42.81
C LYS A 93 -24.98 -23.91 -43.25
N ALA A 94 -24.06 -24.70 -43.80
CA ALA A 94 -22.90 -24.19 -44.52
C ALA A 94 -23.33 -23.56 -45.85
N VAL A 95 -22.92 -22.32 -46.09
CA VAL A 95 -23.20 -21.55 -47.31
C VAL A 95 -22.18 -21.91 -48.39
N THR A 96 -20.89 -21.87 -48.03
CA THR A 96 -19.77 -22.16 -48.94
C THR A 96 -18.60 -22.77 -48.17
N ARG A 97 -17.78 -23.57 -48.84
CA ARG A 97 -16.56 -24.15 -48.28
C ARG A 97 -15.36 -23.92 -49.19
N LEU A 98 -14.21 -23.70 -48.57
CA LEU A 98 -12.91 -23.69 -49.22
C LEU A 98 -12.14 -24.94 -48.81
N ASP A 99 -11.93 -25.82 -49.79
CA ASP A 99 -11.14 -27.03 -49.63
C ASP A 99 -9.64 -26.71 -49.83
N ASN A 100 -8.78 -27.25 -48.96
CA ASN A 100 -7.31 -27.19 -49.07
C ASN A 100 -6.69 -25.79 -48.90
N THR A 101 -6.71 -25.26 -47.67
CA THR A 101 -6.10 -23.98 -47.25
C THR A 101 -4.56 -23.91 -47.32
N LYS A 102 -3.88 -24.90 -47.92
CA LYS A 102 -2.40 -24.98 -48.04
C LYS A 102 -1.66 -24.86 -46.69
N GLY A 103 -2.27 -25.41 -45.62
CA GLY A 103 -1.77 -25.40 -44.25
C GLY A 103 -2.90 -25.21 -43.25
N ILE A 104 -2.67 -25.57 -41.98
CA ILE A 104 -3.66 -25.42 -40.92
C ILE A 104 -3.80 -23.92 -40.59
N PRO A 105 -4.98 -23.30 -40.76
CA PRO A 105 -5.17 -21.90 -40.43
C PRO A 105 -5.08 -21.70 -38.90
N ALA A 106 -4.17 -20.83 -38.46
CA ALA A 106 -3.96 -20.52 -37.05
C ALA A 106 -4.87 -19.38 -36.54
N SER A 107 -5.27 -18.48 -37.43
CA SER A 107 -6.20 -17.38 -37.13
C SER A 107 -6.98 -17.00 -38.39
N LEU A 108 -8.18 -16.46 -38.18
CA LEU A 108 -9.19 -16.19 -39.20
C LEU A 108 -9.86 -14.84 -38.93
N SER A 109 -10.03 -14.01 -39.96
CA SER A 109 -10.77 -12.75 -39.81
C SER A 109 -11.41 -12.28 -41.12
N TRP A 110 -12.66 -11.85 -41.06
CA TRP A 110 -13.32 -11.19 -42.19
C TRP A 110 -12.59 -9.89 -42.57
N CYS A 111 -12.46 -9.64 -43.87
CA CYS A 111 -11.87 -8.41 -44.36
C CYS A 111 -12.82 -7.25 -44.08
N TRP A 112 -12.40 -6.29 -43.24
CA TRP A 112 -13.28 -5.17 -42.85
C TRP A 112 -13.80 -4.35 -44.05
N ASN A 113 -13.04 -4.32 -45.14
CA ASN A 113 -13.32 -3.54 -46.35
C ASN A 113 -14.19 -4.27 -47.40
N ALA A 114 -14.41 -5.58 -47.28
CA ALA A 114 -15.20 -6.35 -48.25
C ALA A 114 -16.09 -7.35 -47.49
N GLY A 115 -17.41 -7.17 -47.58
CA GLY A 115 -18.40 -8.04 -46.91
C GLY A 115 -18.34 -9.51 -47.33
N ASP A 116 -17.69 -9.78 -48.47
CA ASP A 116 -17.63 -11.09 -49.11
C ASP A 116 -16.21 -11.67 -49.12
N ALA A 117 -15.27 -11.19 -48.29
CA ALA A 117 -13.91 -11.70 -48.24
C ALA A 117 -13.44 -12.10 -46.84
N VAL A 118 -12.80 -13.25 -46.73
CA VAL A 118 -12.27 -13.81 -45.48
C VAL A 118 -10.77 -14.00 -45.60
N ALA A 119 -10.02 -13.43 -44.65
CA ALA A 119 -8.58 -13.60 -44.57
C ALA A 119 -8.21 -14.69 -43.56
N PHE A 120 -7.18 -15.45 -43.87
CA PHE A 120 -6.63 -16.47 -42.98
C PHE A 120 -5.12 -16.60 -43.14
N VAL A 121 -4.47 -17.09 -42.09
CA VAL A 121 -3.02 -17.30 -42.06
C VAL A 121 -2.68 -18.65 -41.46
N SER A 122 -1.73 -19.36 -42.06
CA SER A 122 -1.12 -20.56 -41.51
C SER A 122 0.29 -20.24 -40.97
N HIS A 123 0.54 -20.46 -39.68
CA HIS A 123 1.86 -20.32 -39.03
C HIS A 123 2.64 -19.05 -39.42
N ARG A 124 3.67 -19.16 -40.28
CA ARG A 124 4.57 -18.06 -40.67
C ARG A 124 4.17 -17.37 -41.99
N GLY A 125 2.91 -17.51 -42.41
CA GLY A 125 2.37 -16.91 -43.64
C GLY A 125 2.53 -17.80 -44.89
N PRO A 126 2.11 -17.34 -46.08
CA PRO A 126 1.56 -16.00 -46.39
C PRO A 126 0.15 -15.73 -45.85
N LEU A 127 -0.27 -14.46 -45.85
CA LEU A 127 -1.68 -14.07 -45.69
C LEU A 127 -2.48 -14.47 -46.93
N TYR A 128 -3.53 -15.25 -46.75
CA TYR A 128 -4.48 -15.64 -47.78
C TYR A 128 -5.77 -14.84 -47.61
N VAL A 129 -6.32 -14.33 -48.71
CA VAL A 129 -7.63 -13.66 -48.74
C VAL A 129 -8.53 -14.42 -49.70
N TRP A 130 -9.63 -14.98 -49.21
CA TRP A 130 -10.61 -15.71 -49.99
C TRP A 130 -11.84 -14.85 -50.22
N THR A 131 -12.11 -14.52 -51.49
CA THR A 131 -13.34 -13.83 -51.92
C THR A 131 -14.42 -14.85 -52.23
N ILE A 132 -15.56 -14.76 -51.54
CA ILE A 132 -16.66 -15.73 -51.52
C ILE A 132 -17.60 -15.54 -52.72
N SER A 133 -17.86 -14.29 -53.13
CA SER A 133 -18.78 -13.94 -54.21
C SER A 133 -18.25 -12.82 -55.11
N GLY A 134 -18.53 -12.89 -56.41
CA GLY A 134 -18.16 -11.89 -57.42
C GLY A 134 -17.30 -12.44 -58.57
N PRO A 135 -16.95 -11.60 -59.57
CA PRO A 135 -16.14 -12.00 -60.71
C PRO A 135 -14.69 -12.36 -60.34
N ASP A 136 -14.19 -11.87 -59.19
CA ASP A 136 -12.87 -12.16 -58.63
C ASP A 136 -12.91 -13.27 -57.56
N ALA A 137 -13.90 -14.18 -57.60
CA ALA A 137 -14.02 -15.28 -56.65
C ALA A 137 -12.80 -16.22 -56.73
N GLY A 138 -12.07 -16.33 -55.63
CA GLY A 138 -10.81 -17.06 -55.57
C GLY A 138 -9.97 -16.72 -54.33
N VAL A 139 -8.86 -17.44 -54.16
CA VAL A 139 -7.91 -17.19 -53.08
C VAL A 139 -6.74 -16.35 -53.61
N VAL A 140 -6.63 -15.12 -53.14
CA VAL A 140 -5.51 -14.22 -53.41
C VAL A 140 -4.43 -14.44 -52.35
N VAL A 141 -3.19 -14.65 -52.79
CA VAL A 141 -2.03 -14.83 -51.92
C VAL A 141 -1.25 -13.52 -51.84
N HIS A 142 -1.22 -12.88 -50.66
CA HIS A 142 -0.38 -11.71 -50.45
C HIS A 142 1.06 -12.16 -50.16
N LYS A 143 1.85 -12.30 -51.25
CA LYS A 143 3.26 -12.72 -51.19
C LYS A 143 4.17 -11.74 -50.43
N GLU A 144 3.70 -10.56 -50.05
CA GLU A 144 4.47 -9.61 -49.25
C GLU A 144 4.39 -9.88 -47.73
N ALA A 145 3.42 -10.70 -47.30
CA ALA A 145 3.19 -11.04 -45.89
C ALA A 145 3.57 -12.51 -45.58
N HIS A 146 4.80 -12.91 -45.91
CA HIS A 146 5.31 -14.28 -45.68
C HIS A 146 6.64 -14.30 -44.91
N SER A 147 7.01 -15.46 -44.34
CA SER A 147 8.32 -15.71 -43.72
C SER A 147 8.59 -14.92 -42.44
N PHE A 148 7.59 -14.77 -41.57
CA PHE A 148 7.80 -14.16 -40.26
C PHE A 148 8.79 -14.97 -39.41
N LEU A 149 9.61 -14.27 -38.60
CA LEU A 149 10.64 -14.87 -37.74
C LEU A 149 10.05 -15.84 -36.69
N SER A 150 8.80 -15.60 -36.30
CA SER A 150 8.05 -16.34 -35.30
C SER A 150 6.63 -16.64 -35.81
N ASP A 151 6.06 -17.75 -35.35
CA ASP A 151 4.72 -18.20 -35.75
C ASP A 151 3.67 -17.17 -35.33
N ILE A 152 2.74 -16.88 -36.23
CA ILE A 152 1.60 -15.99 -35.95
C ILE A 152 0.61 -16.75 -35.08
N CYS A 153 0.23 -16.16 -33.96
CA CYS A 153 -0.82 -16.70 -33.12
C CYS A 153 -2.19 -16.06 -33.42
N LEU A 154 -2.24 -14.77 -33.77
CA LEU A 154 -3.47 -14.00 -33.97
C LEU A 154 -3.22 -12.86 -34.96
N PHE A 155 -4.23 -12.46 -35.74
CA PHE A 155 -4.20 -11.18 -36.46
C PHE A 155 -5.54 -10.44 -36.41
N ARG A 156 -5.52 -9.10 -36.53
CA ARG A 156 -6.71 -8.24 -36.51
C ARG A 156 -6.61 -7.10 -37.53
N TRP A 157 -7.74 -6.80 -38.18
CA TRP A 157 -7.90 -5.63 -39.03
C TRP A 157 -8.07 -4.36 -38.19
N HIS A 158 -7.55 -3.24 -38.68
CA HIS A 158 -7.81 -1.94 -38.07
C HIS A 158 -9.28 -1.52 -38.36
N PRO A 159 -10.07 -1.15 -37.33
CA PRO A 159 -11.52 -0.91 -37.49
C PRO A 159 -11.87 0.32 -38.35
N LEU A 160 -11.03 1.37 -38.34
CA LEU A 160 -11.29 2.60 -39.11
C LEU A 160 -10.42 2.82 -40.35
N LYS A 161 -9.21 2.26 -40.42
CA LYS A 161 -8.24 2.51 -41.51
C LYS A 161 -8.17 1.32 -42.45
N LYS A 162 -8.65 1.53 -43.67
CA LYS A 162 -8.73 0.51 -44.73
C LYS A 162 -7.38 -0.16 -44.98
N GLY A 163 -7.41 -1.49 -45.10
CA GLY A 163 -6.26 -2.31 -45.46
C GLY A 163 -5.27 -2.63 -44.33
N LYS A 164 -5.27 -1.95 -43.19
CA LYS A 164 -4.22 -2.22 -42.17
C LYS A 164 -4.51 -3.47 -41.35
N VAL A 165 -3.51 -4.35 -41.24
CA VAL A 165 -3.54 -5.58 -40.45
C VAL A 165 -2.40 -5.57 -39.43
N VAL A 166 -2.70 -6.05 -38.22
CA VAL A 166 -1.71 -6.29 -37.16
C VAL A 166 -1.61 -7.79 -36.90
N PHE A 167 -0.39 -8.32 -36.93
CA PHE A 167 -0.05 -9.71 -36.60
C PHE A 167 0.62 -9.78 -35.23
N GLY A 168 0.11 -10.64 -34.34
CA GLY A 168 0.75 -11.00 -33.08
C GLY A 168 1.49 -12.34 -33.21
N HIS A 169 2.74 -12.38 -32.77
CA HIS A 169 3.60 -13.55 -32.85
C HIS A 169 3.75 -14.28 -31.51
N THR A 170 4.08 -15.57 -31.58
CA THR A 170 4.28 -16.44 -30.39
C THR A 170 5.47 -16.03 -29.51
N ASP A 171 6.38 -15.21 -30.00
CA ASP A 171 7.58 -14.73 -29.28
C ASP A 171 7.40 -13.33 -28.66
N GLY A 172 6.19 -12.77 -28.71
CA GLY A 172 5.86 -11.44 -28.18
C GLY A 172 6.17 -10.29 -29.14
N SER A 173 6.52 -10.58 -30.40
CA SER A 173 6.68 -9.57 -31.44
C SER A 173 5.35 -9.21 -32.13
N LEU A 174 5.25 -7.97 -32.60
CA LEU A 174 4.07 -7.46 -33.30
C LEU A 174 4.50 -6.90 -34.66
N SER A 175 3.84 -7.36 -35.73
CA SER A 175 4.12 -6.92 -37.12
C SER A 175 2.92 -6.20 -37.71
N ILE A 176 3.15 -5.06 -38.36
CA ILE A 176 2.09 -4.27 -39.01
C ILE A 176 2.22 -4.41 -40.54
N PHE A 177 1.10 -4.62 -41.22
CA PHE A 177 1.02 -4.79 -42.68
C PHE A 177 -0.06 -3.90 -43.31
N GLN A 178 0.20 -3.40 -44.52
CA GLN A 178 -0.75 -2.65 -45.34
C GLN A 178 -0.68 -3.19 -46.79
N PRO A 179 -1.73 -3.83 -47.33
CA PRO A 179 -1.76 -4.47 -48.64
C PRO A 179 -1.66 -3.53 -49.85
N ASP A 180 -1.86 -2.22 -49.69
CA ASP A 180 -1.92 -1.26 -50.81
C ASP A 180 -1.07 -0.01 -50.54
N SER A 181 0.25 -0.07 -50.84
CA SER A 181 1.03 1.15 -51.10
C SER A 181 1.63 1.09 -52.50
N GLN A 182 0.87 1.54 -53.50
CA GLN A 182 1.47 1.97 -54.76
C GLN A 182 2.12 3.36 -54.58
N VAL A 183 3.43 3.40 -54.87
CA VAL A 183 4.30 4.54 -55.22
C VAL A 183 4.84 5.44 -54.11
N GLY A 184 6.19 5.45 -54.03
CA GLY A 184 7.01 6.41 -53.31
C GLY A 184 8.48 5.94 -53.22
N ILE A 185 9.21 6.05 -54.33
CA ILE A 185 10.59 5.57 -54.52
C ILE A 185 11.58 6.30 -53.58
N LEU A 186 12.29 5.54 -52.73
CA LEU A 186 13.72 5.76 -52.46
C LEU A 186 14.39 4.40 -52.25
N ARG A 187 15.21 3.98 -53.23
CA ARG A 187 15.97 2.72 -53.20
C ARG A 187 17.28 2.96 -52.47
N ILE A 188 17.51 2.23 -51.36
CA ILE A 188 18.85 1.93 -50.87
C ILE A 188 18.92 0.40 -50.74
N TRP A 189 19.82 -0.21 -51.49
CA TRP A 189 20.05 -1.65 -51.49
C TRP A 189 20.94 -2.03 -50.30
N ASN A 190 20.44 -2.83 -49.37
CA ASN A 190 21.25 -3.93 -48.86
C ASN A 190 20.39 -5.14 -48.42
N VAL A 191 20.93 -6.32 -48.71
CA VAL A 191 20.29 -7.64 -48.87
C VAL A 191 19.61 -8.20 -47.60
N SER A 192 18.27 -8.21 -47.55
CA SER A 192 17.43 -9.39 -47.31
C SER A 192 15.95 -9.06 -47.60
N ARG A 193 15.20 -10.01 -48.15
CA ARG A 193 13.89 -9.82 -48.78
C ARG A 193 12.75 -9.63 -47.75
N THR A 194 11.81 -8.73 -48.10
CA THR A 194 10.41 -8.64 -47.63
C THR A 194 10.20 -8.55 -46.11
N MET A 195 10.23 -7.33 -45.57
CA MET A 195 9.87 -7.03 -44.17
C MET A 195 8.45 -6.43 -44.06
N PRO A 196 7.69 -6.71 -42.97
CA PRO A 196 6.53 -5.91 -42.59
C PRO A 196 6.93 -4.44 -42.36
N LEU A 197 5.97 -3.50 -42.44
CA LEU A 197 6.22 -2.04 -42.34
C LEU A 197 6.98 -1.64 -41.07
N ASP A 198 6.80 -2.39 -39.98
CA ASP A 198 7.60 -2.31 -38.76
C ASP A 198 7.41 -3.65 -37.99
N ASN A 199 8.47 -4.16 -37.35
CA ASN A 199 8.43 -5.32 -36.43
C ASN A 199 9.19 -4.94 -35.15
N PHE A 200 8.50 -4.95 -34.01
CA PHE A 200 9.11 -4.65 -32.72
C PHE A 200 8.63 -5.64 -31.65
N LYS A 201 9.56 -5.98 -30.76
CA LYS A 201 9.34 -6.94 -29.68
C LYS A 201 8.78 -6.22 -28.47
N LEU A 202 7.52 -6.52 -28.11
CA LEU A 202 6.85 -5.89 -26.96
C LEU A 202 7.19 -6.59 -25.64
N LYS A 203 7.34 -7.93 -25.67
CA LYS A 203 7.70 -8.73 -24.49
C LYS A 203 8.48 -9.97 -24.89
N LYS A 204 9.11 -10.66 -23.93
CA LYS A 204 9.77 -11.96 -24.15
C LYS A 204 8.76 -13.11 -24.32
N THR A 205 7.55 -12.93 -23.80
CA THR A 205 6.45 -13.92 -23.79
C THR A 205 5.45 -13.62 -24.92
N GLY A 206 4.86 -14.67 -25.48
CA GLY A 206 3.89 -14.55 -26.58
C GLY A 206 2.56 -13.91 -26.17
N PHE A 207 1.72 -13.56 -27.16
CA PHE A 207 0.38 -13.02 -26.90
C PHE A 207 -0.63 -14.15 -26.59
N HIS A 208 -1.47 -13.91 -25.59
CA HIS A 208 -2.69 -14.67 -25.31
C HIS A 208 -3.89 -14.09 -26.07
N ALA A 209 -4.06 -12.76 -26.07
CA ALA A 209 -5.10 -12.05 -26.83
C ALA A 209 -4.59 -10.69 -27.33
N LEU A 210 -5.17 -10.19 -28.44
CA LEU A 210 -4.80 -8.92 -29.07
C LEU A 210 -6.04 -8.22 -29.63
N HIS A 211 -6.28 -6.96 -29.25
CA HIS A 211 -7.36 -6.12 -29.78
C HIS A 211 -6.87 -4.73 -30.17
N VAL A 212 -7.38 -4.20 -31.29
CA VAL A 212 -7.05 -2.84 -31.76
C VAL A 212 -8.22 -1.91 -31.47
N LEU A 213 -7.97 -0.84 -30.73
CA LEU A 213 -8.95 0.20 -30.39
C LEU A 213 -8.73 1.45 -31.24
N SER A 214 -9.81 2.03 -31.74
CA SER A 214 -9.80 3.36 -32.34
C SER A 214 -9.83 4.44 -31.26
N SER A 215 -8.80 5.29 -31.19
CA SER A 215 -8.91 6.54 -30.44
C SER A 215 -9.68 7.59 -31.25
N PRO A 216 -10.71 8.26 -30.69
CA PRO A 216 -11.23 9.47 -31.30
C PRO A 216 -10.15 10.57 -31.21
N PRO A 217 -10.04 11.48 -32.19
CA PRO A 217 -9.13 12.61 -32.08
C PRO A 217 -9.53 13.46 -30.88
N ALA A 218 -8.67 13.54 -29.87
CA ALA A 218 -8.89 14.35 -28.68
C ALA A 218 -9.10 15.83 -29.09
N ARG A 219 -10.19 16.43 -28.62
CA ARG A 219 -10.32 17.89 -28.54
C ARG A 219 -9.15 18.39 -27.69
N LYS A 220 -8.31 19.26 -28.25
CA LYS A 220 -7.23 19.92 -27.53
C LYS A 220 -7.81 20.77 -26.39
N SER A 221 -7.74 20.27 -25.16
CA SER A 221 -7.72 21.13 -23.96
C SER A 221 -6.28 21.23 -23.49
N PHE A 222 -5.86 22.47 -23.25
CA PHE A 222 -4.49 22.90 -23.04
C PHE A 222 -3.86 22.33 -21.76
N VAL A 223 -2.56 22.07 -21.84
CA VAL A 223 -1.69 21.63 -20.74
C VAL A 223 -1.21 22.85 -19.98
N THR A 224 -1.54 22.92 -18.69
CA THR A 224 -0.77 23.67 -17.68
C THR A 224 0.23 22.73 -17.04
N VAL A 225 1.49 23.17 -16.98
CA VAL A 225 2.61 22.45 -16.39
C VAL A 225 2.50 22.51 -14.87
N SER A 226 2.26 21.37 -14.23
CA SER A 226 2.56 21.11 -12.82
C SER A 226 3.77 20.16 -12.73
N PRO A 227 4.59 20.23 -11.67
CA PRO A 227 5.76 19.35 -11.56
C PRO A 227 5.27 17.89 -11.53
N LEU A 228 5.88 17.06 -12.37
CA LEU A 228 5.48 15.67 -12.58
C LEU A 228 5.45 14.90 -11.25
N LYS A 229 4.23 14.54 -10.79
CA LYS A 229 4.01 13.40 -9.90
C LYS A 229 4.32 12.12 -10.67
N ASN A 230 5.56 11.66 -10.61
CA ASN A 230 5.94 10.31 -11.01
C ASN A 230 5.57 9.33 -9.89
N HIS A 231 4.31 8.89 -9.85
CA HIS A 231 3.90 7.74 -9.04
C HIS A 231 2.95 6.83 -9.83
N HIS A 232 3.54 5.87 -10.53
CA HIS A 232 2.89 4.58 -10.76
C HIS A 232 3.68 3.53 -9.98
N THR A 233 3.34 3.38 -8.71
CA THR A 233 3.74 2.24 -7.89
C THR A 233 2.66 1.17 -8.02
N SER A 234 2.74 0.36 -9.08
CA SER A 234 2.35 -1.05 -8.96
C SER A 234 3.61 -1.82 -8.56
N SER A 235 3.46 -2.81 -7.67
CA SER A 235 4.52 -3.50 -6.92
C SER A 235 5.48 -4.39 -7.73
N THR A 236 5.76 -4.05 -8.98
CA THR A 236 6.58 -4.83 -9.91
C THR A 236 7.38 -3.95 -10.86
N SER A 237 8.32 -3.16 -10.32
CA SER A 237 9.29 -2.43 -11.16
C SER A 237 10.72 -2.58 -10.64
N GLU A 238 11.59 -3.14 -11.47
CA GLU A 238 13.05 -3.04 -11.36
C GLU A 238 13.53 -1.60 -11.60
N ALA A 239 14.68 -1.27 -11.04
CA ALA A 239 15.35 0.03 -11.11
C ALA A 239 15.58 0.51 -12.56
N VAL A 240 15.15 1.75 -12.83
CA VAL A 240 15.41 2.46 -14.09
C VAL A 240 16.86 2.99 -14.09
N PRO A 241 17.71 2.68 -15.09
CA PRO A 241 19.00 3.34 -15.26
C PRO A 241 18.83 4.76 -15.84
N PRO A 242 19.79 5.68 -15.62
CA PRO A 242 19.62 7.11 -15.92
C PRO A 242 19.52 7.41 -17.44
N PRO A 243 18.91 8.55 -17.82
CA PRO A 243 18.66 8.89 -19.21
C PRO A 243 19.96 9.24 -19.92
N THR A 244 20.26 8.52 -21.01
CA THR A 244 21.28 8.93 -21.99
C THR A 244 20.60 9.68 -23.14
N LEU A 245 21.23 10.78 -23.57
CA LEU A 245 20.73 11.74 -24.55
C LEU A 245 20.57 11.17 -25.98
N CYS A 246 19.48 11.64 -26.62
CA CYS A 246 19.26 12.00 -28.04
C CYS A 246 19.84 11.16 -29.19
N GLN A 247 18.96 10.69 -30.11
CA GLN A 247 18.82 11.16 -31.51
C GLN A 247 18.01 10.17 -32.37
N ASN A 248 16.90 10.64 -32.96
CA ASN A 248 16.52 10.48 -34.39
C ASN A 248 14.99 10.55 -34.58
N HIS A 249 14.56 11.50 -35.43
CA HIS A 249 13.20 11.64 -35.93
C HIS A 249 12.73 10.33 -36.59
N ALA A 250 11.89 9.55 -35.90
CA ALA A 250 11.21 8.39 -36.46
C ALA A 250 9.78 8.77 -36.88
N PHE A 251 9.39 8.34 -38.08
CA PHE A 251 8.03 8.40 -38.62
C PHE A 251 6.96 8.20 -37.53
N SER A 252 6.07 9.18 -37.35
CA SER A 252 4.94 9.06 -36.41
C SER A 252 3.96 8.01 -36.94
N LEU A 253 3.87 6.87 -36.24
CA LEU A 253 2.80 5.90 -36.45
C LEU A 253 1.44 6.61 -36.22
N PRO A 254 0.39 6.25 -36.95
CA PRO A 254 -0.92 6.86 -36.72
C PRO A 254 -1.44 6.52 -35.31
N PRO A 255 -2.18 7.45 -34.66
CA PRO A 255 -2.72 7.22 -33.32
C PRO A 255 -3.67 6.03 -33.32
N GLY A 256 -3.42 5.06 -32.44
CA GLY A 256 -4.19 3.84 -32.29
C GLY A 256 -3.67 3.04 -31.12
N HIS A 257 -4.57 2.54 -30.28
CA HIS A 257 -4.19 1.78 -29.09
C HIS A 257 -4.38 0.29 -29.34
N VAL A 258 -3.45 -0.51 -28.85
CA VAL A 258 -3.53 -1.97 -28.91
C VAL A 258 -3.61 -2.52 -27.50
N VAL A 259 -4.66 -3.28 -27.21
CA VAL A 259 -4.77 -4.06 -25.99
C VAL A 259 -4.02 -5.37 -26.22
N CYS A 260 -2.98 -5.59 -25.45
CA CYS A 260 -2.12 -6.77 -25.45
C CYS A 260 -2.37 -7.57 -24.18
N CYS A 261 -2.79 -8.83 -24.30
CA CYS A 261 -2.75 -9.79 -23.20
C CYS A 261 -1.63 -10.79 -23.50
N PHE A 262 -0.70 -10.97 -22.58
CA PHE A 262 0.47 -11.84 -22.73
C PHE A 262 0.25 -13.20 -22.07
N MET A 263 1.00 -14.21 -22.52
CA MET A 263 0.95 -15.57 -21.96
C MET A 263 1.34 -15.64 -20.47
N ASP A 264 2.08 -14.65 -19.97
CA ASP A 264 2.45 -14.54 -18.56
C ASP A 264 1.40 -13.85 -17.68
N GLY A 265 0.18 -13.63 -18.21
CA GLY A 265 -0.90 -12.95 -17.49
C GLY A 265 -0.75 -11.42 -17.44
N GLY A 266 0.29 -10.86 -18.06
CA GLY A 266 0.41 -9.42 -18.23
C GLY A 266 -0.66 -8.88 -19.18
N VAL A 267 -1.21 -7.71 -18.86
CA VAL A 267 -2.17 -7.01 -19.73
C VAL A 267 -1.71 -5.58 -19.88
N GLY A 268 -1.65 -5.08 -21.12
CA GLY A 268 -1.23 -3.72 -21.39
C GLY A 268 -1.98 -3.07 -22.54
N LEU A 269 -2.07 -1.75 -22.49
CA LEU A 269 -2.52 -0.88 -23.56
C LEU A 269 -1.30 -0.16 -24.15
N TYR A 270 -0.99 -0.48 -25.40
CA TYR A 270 0.14 0.09 -26.13
C TYR A 270 -0.34 1.18 -27.08
N ASP A 271 0.18 2.40 -26.95
CA ASP A 271 -0.04 3.46 -27.94
C ASP A 271 0.95 3.26 -29.09
N MET A 272 0.43 2.85 -30.24
CA MET A 272 1.23 2.67 -31.44
C MET A 272 1.81 4.00 -31.93
N GLY A 273 1.08 5.12 -31.77
CA GLY A 273 1.51 6.43 -32.25
C GLY A 273 2.72 6.97 -31.50
N ALA A 274 2.68 6.88 -30.17
CA ALA A 274 3.76 7.31 -29.29
C ALA A 274 4.84 6.23 -29.02
N LYS A 275 4.66 5.00 -29.54
CA LYS A 275 5.54 3.83 -29.31
C LYS A 275 5.82 3.57 -27.83
N LYS A 276 4.83 3.81 -26.96
CA LYS A 276 4.95 3.66 -25.50
C LYS A 276 3.78 2.87 -24.93
N TRP A 277 3.99 2.28 -23.76
CA TRP A 277 2.90 1.76 -22.95
C TRP A 277 2.17 2.94 -22.31
N ASP A 278 0.87 3.05 -22.54
CA ASP A 278 0.01 3.91 -21.72
C ASP A 278 -0.35 3.20 -20.42
N PHE A 279 -0.43 1.87 -20.50
CA PHE A 279 -0.69 1.00 -19.37
C PHE A 279 -0.03 -0.34 -19.63
N LEU A 280 0.75 -0.87 -18.68
CA LEU A 280 1.25 -2.23 -18.72
C LEU A 280 1.23 -2.77 -17.29
N ARG A 281 0.38 -3.77 -17.05
CA ARG A 281 0.39 -4.53 -15.82
C ARG A 281 1.35 -5.69 -15.99
N ASP A 282 2.58 -5.55 -15.52
CA ASP A 282 3.51 -6.66 -15.37
C ASP A 282 3.31 -7.33 -14.00
N LEU A 283 3.21 -8.66 -14.02
CA LEU A 283 3.15 -9.54 -12.85
C LEU A 283 2.13 -9.14 -11.76
N GLY A 284 0.93 -9.73 -11.85
CA GLY A 284 0.20 -10.18 -10.67
C GLY A 284 0.22 -11.71 -10.66
N HIS A 285 0.23 -12.33 -9.48
CA HIS A 285 0.18 -13.79 -9.32
C HIS A 285 -0.87 -14.41 -10.25
N VAL A 286 -0.44 -15.26 -11.19
CA VAL A 286 -1.35 -16.03 -12.05
C VAL A 286 -1.55 -17.37 -11.38
N GLU A 287 -2.62 -17.54 -10.62
CA GLU A 287 -2.93 -18.85 -10.02
C GLU A 287 -4.35 -19.34 -10.31
N THR A 288 -4.39 -20.37 -11.14
CA THR A 288 -5.48 -21.34 -11.19
C THR A 288 -5.29 -22.42 -10.11
N ILE A 289 -6.13 -22.31 -9.08
CA ILE A 289 -6.67 -23.35 -8.17
C ILE A 289 -5.71 -24.08 -7.20
N PHE A 290 -4.39 -24.04 -7.31
CA PHE A 290 -3.54 -24.55 -6.21
C PHE A 290 -2.21 -23.78 -6.06
N ASP A 291 -2.17 -22.92 -5.04
CA ASP A 291 -1.00 -22.49 -4.25
C ASP A 291 0.10 -21.61 -4.88
N SER A 292 0.71 -20.82 -3.98
CA SER A 292 1.51 -19.62 -4.23
C SER A 292 2.82 -19.77 -5.04
N SER A 293 3.10 -18.70 -5.78
CA SER A 293 4.26 -18.34 -6.61
C SER A 293 4.78 -19.43 -7.56
N PHE A 294 4.31 -19.37 -8.82
CA PHE A 294 4.83 -20.20 -9.91
C PHE A 294 6.31 -19.94 -10.23
N ASP A 295 6.92 -18.86 -9.73
CA ASP A 295 8.35 -18.56 -9.94
C ASP A 295 9.30 -19.36 -9.03
N GLY A 296 8.75 -20.02 -8.00
CA GLY A 296 9.50 -20.80 -7.01
C GLY A 296 10.48 -19.96 -6.19
N THR A 297 10.20 -18.67 -5.99
CA THR A 297 10.98 -17.76 -5.15
C THR A 297 10.26 -17.44 -3.84
N ILE A 298 11.06 -17.16 -2.81
CA ILE A 298 10.62 -16.58 -1.54
C ILE A 298 11.06 -15.12 -1.54
N LYS A 299 10.14 -14.21 -1.23
CA LYS A 299 10.45 -12.78 -1.07
C LYS A 299 10.29 -12.36 0.38
N VAL A 300 11.29 -11.66 0.91
CA VAL A 300 11.26 -11.03 2.23
C VAL A 300 11.03 -9.55 2.03
N TRP A 301 9.98 -9.04 2.65
CA TRP A 301 9.56 -7.64 2.54
C TRP A 301 9.88 -6.90 3.84
N ASP A 302 10.30 -5.65 3.71
CA ASP A 302 10.31 -4.71 4.82
C ASP A 302 8.91 -4.13 4.97
N ILE A 303 8.31 -4.32 6.14
CA ILE A 303 6.93 -3.94 6.43
C ILE A 303 6.78 -2.41 6.52
N ASN A 304 7.82 -1.66 6.88
CA ASN A 304 7.74 -0.20 6.98
C ASN A 304 7.85 0.49 5.61
N THR A 305 8.65 -0.06 4.70
CA THR A 305 8.84 0.50 3.36
C THR A 305 7.94 -0.17 2.32
N LEU A 306 7.39 -1.34 2.63
CA LEU A 306 6.67 -2.23 1.71
C LEU A 306 7.50 -2.59 0.47
N THR A 307 8.82 -2.67 0.65
CA THR A 307 9.76 -3.05 -0.41
C THR A 307 10.31 -4.45 -0.20
N ALA A 308 10.55 -5.19 -1.28
CA ALA A 308 11.19 -6.49 -1.22
C ALA A 308 12.70 -6.31 -0.97
N VAL A 309 13.18 -6.79 0.18
CA VAL A 309 14.57 -6.67 0.61
C VAL A 309 15.41 -7.84 0.10
N TYR A 310 14.89 -9.06 0.23
CA TYR A 310 15.59 -10.28 -0.20
C TYR A 310 14.69 -11.13 -1.09
N THR A 311 15.26 -11.74 -2.11
CA THR A 311 14.60 -12.75 -2.94
C THR A 311 15.46 -14.01 -2.96
N SER A 312 14.86 -15.17 -2.70
CA SER A 312 15.57 -16.44 -2.77
C SER A 312 15.94 -16.80 -4.22
N PRO A 313 16.93 -17.67 -4.44
CA PRO A 313 17.14 -18.28 -5.75
C PRO A 313 15.86 -18.97 -6.22
N GLY A 314 15.37 -18.66 -7.44
CA GLY A 314 14.15 -19.26 -8.01
C GLY A 314 14.36 -20.66 -8.60
N ASN A 315 13.32 -21.21 -9.23
CA ASN A 315 13.25 -22.56 -9.85
C ASN A 315 13.04 -23.75 -8.90
N GLU A 316 12.40 -23.55 -7.74
CA GLU A 316 12.09 -24.65 -6.80
C GLU A 316 10.68 -25.25 -7.01
N GLY A 317 9.98 -24.88 -8.09
CA GLY A 317 8.56 -25.22 -8.29
C GLY A 317 7.64 -24.42 -7.36
N VAL A 318 6.34 -24.74 -7.36
CA VAL A 318 5.35 -24.08 -6.48
C VAL A 318 5.73 -24.30 -5.02
N VAL A 319 5.75 -23.24 -4.22
CA VAL A 319 6.06 -23.28 -2.78
C VAL A 319 4.75 -23.26 -2.00
N TYR A 320 4.47 -24.34 -1.26
CA TYR A 320 3.20 -24.55 -0.56
C TYR A 320 3.18 -23.97 0.85
N SER A 321 4.33 -23.99 1.54
CA SER A 321 4.39 -23.59 2.94
C SER A 321 5.78 -23.11 3.30
N LEU A 322 5.83 -22.14 4.20
CA LEU A 322 7.04 -21.53 4.73
C LEU A 322 7.04 -21.58 6.25
N SER A 323 8.21 -21.80 6.84
CA SER A 323 8.39 -21.72 8.28
C SER A 323 9.73 -21.07 8.63
N TRP A 324 9.67 -19.97 9.37
CA TRP A 324 10.85 -19.23 9.81
C TRP A 324 11.52 -19.94 10.98
N ALA A 325 12.86 -20.02 10.96
CA ALA A 325 13.62 -20.65 12.03
C ALA A 325 13.51 -19.85 13.34
N PRO A 326 13.17 -20.47 14.47
CA PRO A 326 13.12 -19.78 15.75
C PRO A 326 14.52 -19.39 16.24
N GLY A 327 14.62 -18.22 16.87
CA GLY A 327 15.87 -17.63 17.34
C GLY A 327 16.66 -16.89 16.24
N ASP A 328 17.95 -16.66 16.47
CA ASP A 328 18.79 -15.78 15.60
C ASP A 328 19.31 -16.45 14.32
N LEU A 329 18.83 -17.64 13.99
CA LEU A 329 19.31 -18.45 12.87
C LEU A 329 19.03 -17.82 11.49
N ASN A 330 18.12 -16.83 11.37
CA ASN A 330 17.82 -16.09 10.12
C ASN A 330 17.64 -17.00 8.88
N CYS A 331 17.03 -18.16 9.09
CA CYS A 331 16.77 -19.16 8.06
C CYS A 331 15.27 -19.34 7.83
N ILE A 332 14.88 -19.71 6.61
CA ILE A 332 13.50 -20.06 6.24
C ILE A 332 13.49 -21.47 5.68
N ALA A 333 12.62 -22.33 6.20
CA ALA A 333 12.33 -23.61 5.60
C ALA A 333 11.17 -23.46 4.60
N GLY A 334 11.33 -24.00 3.39
CA GLY A 334 10.33 -23.99 2.33
C GLY A 334 9.88 -25.40 1.94
N ALA A 335 8.57 -25.57 1.76
CA ALA A 335 7.93 -26.78 1.27
C ALA A 335 7.54 -26.60 -0.19
N THR A 336 7.90 -27.55 -1.06
CA THR A 336 7.68 -27.42 -2.50
C THR A 336 6.80 -28.52 -3.07
N SER A 337 6.20 -28.23 -4.21
CA SER A 337 5.49 -29.19 -5.06
C SER A 337 6.40 -30.20 -5.74
N ARG A 338 7.66 -29.83 -6.01
CA ARG A 338 8.65 -30.65 -6.72
C ARG A 338 10.02 -30.45 -6.09
N ASN A 339 10.76 -31.54 -5.86
CA ASN A 339 12.10 -31.56 -5.25
C ASN A 339 12.13 -31.45 -3.71
N GLY A 340 10.99 -31.64 -3.05
CA GLY A 340 10.91 -31.84 -1.60
C GLY A 340 10.92 -30.54 -0.79
N GLY A 341 11.75 -30.44 0.25
CA GLY A 341 11.84 -29.27 1.11
C GLY A 341 13.24 -28.68 1.10
N PHE A 342 13.39 -27.42 1.50
CA PHE A 342 14.71 -26.79 1.60
C PHE A 342 14.81 -25.83 2.78
N ILE A 343 16.04 -25.46 3.16
CA ILE A 343 16.35 -24.37 4.10
C ILE A 343 17.14 -23.30 3.36
N TRP A 344 16.67 -22.06 3.42
CA TRP A 344 17.28 -20.88 2.86
C TRP A 344 17.87 -19.98 3.96
N ASP A 345 19.14 -19.61 3.86
CA ASP A 345 19.78 -18.57 4.68
C ASP A 345 19.49 -17.20 4.07
N VAL A 346 18.69 -16.38 4.76
CA VAL A 346 18.25 -15.08 4.24
C VAL A 346 19.41 -14.11 4.12
N LYS A 347 20.30 -14.06 5.13
CA LYS A 347 21.45 -13.14 5.16
C LYS A 347 22.51 -13.51 4.12
N LYS A 348 22.75 -14.82 3.91
CA LYS A 348 23.72 -15.28 2.91
C LYS A 348 23.12 -15.39 1.50
N GLY A 349 21.81 -15.35 1.36
CA GLY A 349 21.11 -15.51 0.08
C GLY A 349 21.28 -16.90 -0.55
N LYS A 350 21.57 -17.95 0.24
CA LYS A 350 21.90 -19.29 -0.26
C LYS A 350 21.03 -20.37 0.37
N MET A 351 20.73 -21.40 -0.41
CA MET A 351 20.15 -22.64 0.10
C MET A 351 21.21 -23.41 0.90
N ILE A 352 20.90 -23.73 2.16
CA ILE A 352 21.79 -24.48 3.05
C ILE A 352 21.60 -25.98 2.84
N THR A 353 20.35 -26.44 2.91
CA THR A 353 20.00 -27.86 2.92
C THR A 353 18.80 -28.10 2.02
N ARG A 354 18.79 -29.24 1.31
CA ARG A 354 17.63 -29.75 0.57
C ARG A 354 17.29 -31.14 1.06
N PHE A 355 16.01 -31.46 1.02
CA PHE A 355 15.47 -32.70 1.55
C PHE A 355 14.46 -33.29 0.58
N ASN A 356 14.45 -34.61 0.38
CA ASN A 356 13.60 -35.26 -0.61
C ASN A 356 13.01 -36.61 -0.12
N GLU A 357 12.74 -36.73 1.17
CA GLU A 357 12.32 -37.99 1.80
C GLU A 357 10.88 -38.42 1.46
N HIS A 358 10.07 -37.48 0.96
CA HIS A 358 8.71 -37.71 0.44
C HIS A 358 8.69 -38.12 -1.05
N GLY A 359 9.88 -38.25 -1.67
CA GLY A 359 10.02 -38.69 -3.07
C GLY A 359 9.49 -37.67 -4.07
N LYS A 360 8.61 -38.10 -4.98
CA LYS A 360 8.02 -37.22 -6.01
C LYS A 360 6.78 -36.46 -5.53
N ASN A 361 6.33 -36.71 -4.30
CA ASN A 361 5.12 -36.10 -3.77
C ASN A 361 5.41 -34.71 -3.21
N GLY A 362 4.51 -33.77 -3.46
CA GLY A 362 4.61 -32.41 -2.93
C GLY A 362 4.47 -32.39 -1.40
N ILE A 363 5.22 -31.50 -0.76
CA ILE A 363 5.15 -31.27 0.69
C ILE A 363 4.18 -30.10 0.92
N PHE A 364 3.00 -30.37 1.47
CA PHE A 364 1.96 -29.36 1.66
C PHE A 364 2.25 -28.42 2.83
N CYS A 365 2.88 -28.92 3.89
CA CYS A 365 3.17 -28.14 5.08
C CYS A 365 4.56 -28.44 5.63
N ILE A 366 5.26 -27.39 6.05
CA ILE A 366 6.51 -27.47 6.79
C ILE A 366 6.38 -26.63 8.07
N ALA A 367 6.80 -27.19 9.20
CA ALA A 367 6.73 -26.52 10.49
C ALA A 367 8.04 -26.70 11.26
N TRP A 368 8.70 -25.59 11.56
CA TRP A 368 9.87 -25.56 12.44
C TRP A 368 9.44 -25.62 13.90
N SER A 369 10.12 -26.42 14.73
CA SER A 369 9.81 -26.49 16.16
C SER A 369 10.24 -25.20 16.87
N HIS A 370 9.28 -24.50 17.48
CA HIS A 370 9.50 -23.23 18.18
C HIS A 370 10.43 -23.33 19.40
N LYS A 371 10.47 -24.49 20.07
CA LYS A 371 11.29 -24.73 21.27
C LYS A 371 12.62 -25.44 20.97
N ASP A 372 12.69 -26.21 19.88
CA ASP A 372 13.91 -26.89 19.45
C ASP A 372 14.23 -26.49 18.00
N SER A 373 15.08 -25.46 17.85
CA SER A 373 15.48 -24.93 16.55
C SER A 373 16.22 -25.93 15.67
N LYS A 374 16.53 -27.13 16.17
CA LYS A 374 17.12 -28.20 15.36
C LYS A 374 16.09 -29.06 14.65
N ARG A 375 14.79 -28.97 14.95
CA ARG A 375 13.76 -29.90 14.42
C ARG A 375 12.78 -29.24 13.46
N ILE A 376 12.45 -29.97 12.40
CA ILE A 376 11.48 -29.58 11.38
C ILE A 376 10.54 -30.75 11.14
N ALA A 377 9.25 -30.47 10.99
CA ALA A 377 8.23 -31.42 10.56
C ALA A 377 7.76 -31.09 9.14
N THR A 378 7.46 -32.13 8.36
CA THR A 378 6.93 -31.99 7.00
C THR A 378 5.76 -32.94 6.79
N CYS A 379 4.72 -32.46 6.12
CA CYS A 379 3.54 -33.24 5.76
C CYS A 379 3.34 -33.24 4.25
N SER A 380 2.95 -34.41 3.71
CA SER A 380 2.90 -34.63 2.28
C SER A 380 1.68 -35.47 1.88
N GLY A 381 1.37 -35.41 0.57
CA GLY A 381 0.37 -36.25 -0.08
C GLY A 381 0.71 -37.74 -0.08
N ASP A 382 1.92 -38.13 0.33
CA ASP A 382 2.30 -39.54 0.50
C ASP A 382 1.69 -40.20 1.76
N GLY A 383 0.99 -39.43 2.59
CA GLY A 383 0.37 -39.90 3.83
C GLY A 383 1.34 -40.02 4.99
N PHE A 384 2.50 -39.35 4.94
CA PHE A 384 3.45 -39.31 6.04
C PHE A 384 3.61 -37.90 6.61
N CYS A 385 3.77 -37.86 7.94
CA CYS A 385 4.40 -36.75 8.64
C CYS A 385 5.83 -37.17 9.03
N ILE A 386 6.83 -36.46 8.52
CA ILE A 386 8.25 -36.79 8.77
C ILE A 386 8.87 -35.69 9.63
N ILE A 387 9.50 -36.11 10.73
CA ILE A 387 10.24 -35.22 11.61
C ILE A 387 11.73 -35.45 11.40
N ARG A 388 12.47 -34.35 11.22
CA ARG A 388 13.89 -34.37 10.89
C ARG A 388 14.66 -33.33 11.70
N THR A 389 15.98 -33.48 11.74
CA THR A 389 16.88 -32.41 12.17
C THR A 389 17.27 -31.49 11.01
N ILE A 390 17.77 -30.30 11.31
CA ILE A 390 18.32 -29.34 10.33
C ILE A 390 19.44 -29.93 9.46
N ASP A 391 20.16 -30.92 9.99
CA ASP A 391 21.24 -31.65 9.28
C ASP A 391 20.68 -32.70 8.29
N GLY A 392 19.36 -32.84 8.21
CA GLY A 392 18.69 -33.82 7.33
C GLY A 392 18.49 -35.21 7.95
N LYS A 393 18.83 -35.42 9.22
CA LYS A 393 18.61 -36.72 9.88
C LYS A 393 17.13 -36.90 10.23
N VAL A 394 16.49 -37.93 9.68
CA VAL A 394 15.11 -38.31 10.04
C VAL A 394 15.07 -38.89 11.46
N LEU A 395 14.19 -38.34 12.29
CA LEU A 395 13.93 -38.80 13.67
C LEU A 395 12.72 -39.73 13.73
N HIS A 396 11.59 -39.30 13.15
CA HIS A 396 10.33 -40.06 13.16
C HIS A 396 9.62 -39.98 11.81
N ARG A 397 8.85 -41.03 11.49
CA ARG A 397 8.02 -41.14 10.28
C ARG A 397 6.65 -41.66 10.68
N TYR A 398 5.69 -40.76 10.86
CA TYR A 398 4.32 -41.11 11.26
C TYR A 398 3.44 -41.37 10.04
N LYS A 399 2.92 -42.60 9.94
CA LYS A 399 2.04 -43.02 8.84
C LYS A 399 0.58 -42.66 9.14
N HIS A 400 -0.09 -42.07 8.17
CA HIS A 400 -1.51 -41.74 8.20
C HIS A 400 -2.31 -42.58 7.19
N PRO A 401 -3.63 -42.70 7.34
CA PRO A 401 -4.48 -43.43 6.40
C PRO A 401 -4.62 -42.75 5.02
N ALA A 402 -4.39 -41.44 4.95
CA ALA A 402 -4.53 -40.62 3.75
C ALA A 402 -3.53 -39.46 3.77
N ALA A 403 -3.60 -38.54 2.79
CA ALA A 403 -2.71 -37.39 2.68
C ALA A 403 -2.75 -36.52 3.96
N VAL A 404 -1.58 -36.03 4.37
CA VAL A 404 -1.43 -35.14 5.53
C VAL A 404 -1.21 -33.73 5.02
N PHE A 405 -2.13 -32.81 5.32
CA PHE A 405 -2.11 -31.46 4.76
C PHE A 405 -1.39 -30.45 5.65
N GLY A 406 -1.51 -30.57 6.96
CA GLY A 406 -0.99 -29.58 7.91
C GLY A 406 -0.38 -30.21 9.15
N CYS A 407 0.62 -29.55 9.71
CA CYS A 407 1.15 -29.86 11.03
C CYS A 407 1.56 -28.61 11.80
N ASP A 408 1.58 -28.72 13.12
CA ASP A 408 2.04 -27.64 14.01
C ASP A 408 2.61 -28.21 15.31
N TRP A 409 3.65 -27.56 15.82
CA TRP A 409 4.32 -27.94 17.05
C TRP A 409 3.67 -27.28 18.27
N SER A 410 3.58 -28.00 19.38
CA SER A 410 3.19 -27.37 20.64
C SER A 410 4.23 -26.35 21.07
N GLN A 411 3.77 -25.15 21.44
CA GLN A 411 4.66 -24.10 21.94
C GLN A 411 5.11 -24.35 23.39
N ASN A 412 4.34 -25.15 24.14
CA ASN A 412 4.64 -25.49 25.53
C ASN A 412 5.47 -26.77 25.65
N ASN A 413 5.25 -27.74 24.76
CA ASN A 413 5.96 -29.02 24.78
C ASN A 413 6.72 -29.26 23.47
N LYS A 414 8.06 -29.29 23.56
CA LYS A 414 8.97 -29.46 22.42
C LYS A 414 8.80 -30.81 21.68
N ASP A 415 8.23 -31.81 22.35
CA ASP A 415 8.09 -33.17 21.85
C ASP A 415 6.65 -33.49 21.43
N MET A 416 5.76 -32.49 21.31
CA MET A 416 4.40 -32.67 20.84
C MET A 416 4.15 -32.01 19.48
N ILE A 417 3.46 -32.75 18.60
CA ILE A 417 3.04 -32.27 17.28
C ILE A 417 1.60 -32.67 17.01
N ALA A 418 0.85 -31.80 16.32
CA ALA A 418 -0.48 -32.11 15.81
C ALA A 418 -0.49 -32.13 14.28
N THR A 419 -1.34 -32.97 13.69
CA THR A 419 -1.44 -33.15 12.24
C THR A 419 -2.90 -33.18 11.78
N GLY A 420 -3.19 -32.50 10.68
CA GLY A 420 -4.47 -32.52 9.97
C GLY A 420 -4.39 -33.41 8.72
N CYS A 421 -5.41 -34.25 8.53
CA CYS A 421 -5.39 -35.30 7.52
C CYS A 421 -6.66 -35.27 6.66
N GLU A 422 -6.52 -35.76 5.42
CA GLU A 422 -7.62 -35.94 4.47
C GLU A 422 -8.74 -36.86 5.01
N ASP A 423 -8.41 -37.74 5.95
CA ASP A 423 -9.34 -38.65 6.62
C ASP A 423 -10.27 -37.96 7.64
N LYS A 424 -10.30 -36.63 7.66
CA LYS A 424 -11.16 -35.78 8.50
C LYS A 424 -10.75 -35.71 9.98
N ASN A 425 -9.67 -36.38 10.37
CA ASN A 425 -9.27 -36.45 11.76
C ASN A 425 -8.04 -35.60 12.05
N VAL A 426 -7.97 -35.10 13.28
CA VAL A 426 -6.76 -34.47 13.82
C VAL A 426 -6.06 -35.46 14.73
N ARG A 427 -4.75 -35.58 14.61
CA ARG A 427 -3.94 -36.49 15.43
C ARG A 427 -2.88 -35.71 16.20
N VAL A 428 -2.62 -36.15 17.43
CA VAL A 428 -1.52 -35.62 18.25
C VAL A 428 -0.52 -36.73 18.50
N TYR A 429 0.76 -36.44 18.30
CA TYR A 429 1.87 -37.36 18.52
C TYR A 429 2.82 -36.82 19.59
N TYR A 430 3.43 -37.73 20.34
CA TYR A 430 4.44 -37.42 21.35
C TYR A 430 5.76 -38.13 21.00
N LEU A 431 6.78 -37.35 20.67
CA LEU A 431 8.04 -37.84 20.09
C LEU A 431 8.91 -38.60 21.08
N ALA A 432 8.80 -38.31 22.38
CA ALA A 432 9.63 -38.99 23.38
C ALA A 432 9.25 -40.47 23.54
N THR A 433 8.05 -40.86 23.09
CA THR A 433 7.64 -42.26 23.05
C THR A 433 8.12 -42.89 21.73
N SER A 434 8.73 -44.07 21.80
CA SER A 434 9.13 -44.86 20.62
C SER A 434 7.95 -45.49 19.86
N SER A 435 6.73 -44.96 20.05
CA SER A 435 5.50 -45.49 19.46
C SER A 435 5.17 -44.70 18.20
N ASP A 436 4.82 -45.42 17.14
CA ASP A 436 4.31 -44.83 15.89
C ASP A 436 2.80 -44.53 15.96
N GLN A 437 2.14 -44.86 17.08
CA GLN A 437 0.72 -44.58 17.29
C GLN A 437 0.49 -43.14 17.77
N PRO A 438 -0.60 -42.49 17.32
CA PRO A 438 -0.99 -41.19 17.84
C PRO A 438 -1.34 -41.29 19.32
N LEU A 439 -0.94 -40.28 20.10
CA LEU A 439 -1.36 -40.13 21.49
C LEU A 439 -2.87 -39.89 21.60
N LYS A 440 -3.41 -39.07 20.69
CA LYS A 440 -4.84 -38.73 20.59
C LYS A 440 -5.30 -38.66 19.14
N VAL A 441 -6.57 -39.01 18.92
CA VAL A 441 -7.26 -38.91 17.62
C VAL A 441 -8.58 -38.19 17.84
N PHE A 442 -8.66 -36.95 17.37
CA PHE A 442 -9.90 -36.17 17.42
C PHE A 442 -10.72 -36.43 16.18
N THR A 443 -11.98 -36.83 16.40
CA THR A 443 -12.97 -37.09 15.37
C THR A 443 -14.10 -36.07 15.51
N GLY A 444 -14.62 -35.55 14.39
CA GLY A 444 -15.74 -34.61 14.42
C GLY A 444 -15.89 -33.75 13.16
N HIS A 445 -14.81 -33.45 12.45
CA HIS A 445 -14.92 -32.82 11.13
C HIS A 445 -15.60 -33.75 10.12
N THR A 446 -16.37 -33.17 9.20
CA THR A 446 -17.12 -33.93 8.20
C THR A 446 -16.43 -33.99 6.84
N ALA A 447 -15.36 -33.19 6.67
CA ALA A 447 -14.51 -33.13 5.49
C ALA A 447 -13.02 -33.00 5.87
N LYS A 448 -12.15 -32.81 4.87
CA LYS A 448 -10.69 -32.85 5.00
C LYS A 448 -10.18 -31.77 5.95
N VAL A 449 -9.23 -32.10 6.82
CA VAL A 449 -8.58 -31.13 7.71
C VAL A 449 -7.29 -30.63 7.09
N PHE A 450 -7.22 -29.33 6.81
CA PHE A 450 -6.09 -28.72 6.11
C PHE A 450 -5.03 -28.15 7.05
N HIS A 451 -5.46 -27.35 8.02
CA HIS A 451 -4.55 -26.73 8.98
C HIS A 451 -4.95 -27.08 10.41
N VAL A 452 -3.94 -27.20 11.25
CA VAL A 452 -4.04 -27.39 12.69
C VAL A 452 -3.05 -26.43 13.34
N ARG A 453 -3.43 -25.77 14.43
CA ARG A 453 -2.55 -24.85 15.18
C ARG A 453 -2.72 -25.00 16.68
N TRP A 454 -1.61 -25.13 17.39
CA TRP A 454 -1.61 -25.09 18.85
C TRP A 454 -1.83 -23.67 19.37
N SER A 455 -2.57 -23.55 20.47
CA SER A 455 -2.67 -22.28 21.18
C SER A 455 -1.31 -21.93 21.81
N PRO A 456 -0.80 -20.70 21.60
CA PRO A 456 0.43 -20.24 22.23
C PRO A 456 0.29 -19.99 23.73
N LEU A 457 -0.94 -19.78 24.23
CA LEU A 457 -1.20 -19.31 25.59
C LEU A 457 -1.91 -20.33 26.47
N ARG A 458 -2.72 -21.21 25.86
CA ARG A 458 -3.46 -22.25 26.57
C ARG A 458 -2.77 -23.57 26.33
N GLU A 459 -2.16 -24.13 27.37
CA GLU A 459 -1.61 -25.46 27.28
C GLU A 459 -2.69 -26.46 26.91
N GLY A 460 -2.41 -27.25 25.88
CA GLY A 460 -3.29 -28.32 25.47
C GLY A 460 -4.43 -27.99 24.55
N ILE A 461 -4.59 -26.72 24.21
CA ILE A 461 -5.62 -26.31 23.27
C ILE A 461 -5.03 -26.22 21.88
N LEU A 462 -5.76 -26.72 20.89
CA LEU A 462 -5.45 -26.57 19.48
C LEU A 462 -6.71 -26.27 18.67
N CYS A 463 -6.57 -25.64 17.52
CA CYS A 463 -7.65 -25.44 16.56
C CYS A 463 -7.37 -26.18 15.26
N SER A 464 -8.42 -26.53 14.52
CA SER A 464 -8.32 -27.09 13.18
C SER A 464 -9.35 -26.51 12.23
N GLY A 465 -8.94 -26.32 10.98
CA GLY A 465 -9.74 -25.76 9.90
C GLY A 465 -9.95 -26.79 8.79
N SER A 466 -11.17 -26.86 8.28
CA SER A 466 -11.63 -27.97 7.45
C SER A 466 -12.37 -27.50 6.20
N ASP A 467 -12.46 -28.41 5.23
CA ASP A 467 -13.32 -28.30 4.04
C ASP A 467 -14.82 -28.22 4.36
N ASP A 468 -15.21 -28.56 5.59
CA ASP A 468 -16.61 -28.47 6.03
C ASP A 468 -17.05 -27.05 6.38
N GLY A 469 -16.18 -26.05 6.21
CA GLY A 469 -16.45 -24.65 6.52
C GLY A 469 -16.43 -24.33 8.02
N THR A 470 -15.98 -25.25 8.87
CA THR A 470 -15.90 -25.04 10.32
C THR A 470 -14.46 -24.96 10.82
N VAL A 471 -14.30 -24.23 11.93
CA VAL A 471 -13.10 -24.31 12.75
C VAL A 471 -13.47 -24.98 14.06
N ARG A 472 -12.72 -26.01 14.46
CA ARG A 472 -12.97 -26.73 15.72
C ARG A 472 -11.85 -26.45 16.71
N ILE A 473 -12.23 -26.29 17.98
CA ILE A 473 -11.31 -26.12 19.11
C ILE A 473 -11.30 -27.41 19.91
N TRP A 474 -10.11 -27.97 20.10
CA TRP A 474 -9.90 -29.23 20.81
C TRP A 474 -9.08 -29.01 22.06
N ASP A 475 -9.45 -29.72 23.11
CA ASP A 475 -8.68 -29.85 24.33
C ASP A 475 -8.11 -31.27 24.42
N TYR A 476 -6.79 -31.40 24.29
CA TYR A 476 -6.14 -32.71 24.36
C TYR A 476 -6.09 -33.33 25.77
N THR A 477 -6.25 -32.51 26.81
CA THR A 477 -6.30 -32.98 28.19
C THR A 477 -7.65 -33.60 28.50
N GLN A 478 -8.72 -33.03 27.94
CA GLN A 478 -10.11 -33.50 28.10
C GLN A 478 -10.55 -34.48 27.02
N ASP A 479 -9.75 -34.67 25.97
CA ASP A 479 -10.08 -35.49 24.80
C ASP A 479 -11.39 -35.08 24.11
N ALA A 480 -11.65 -33.76 24.07
CA ALA A 480 -12.95 -33.22 23.68
C ALA A 480 -12.84 -32.07 22.67
N CYS A 481 -13.86 -31.96 21.81
CA CYS A 481 -14.14 -30.77 21.04
C CYS A 481 -14.87 -29.78 21.95
N ILE A 482 -14.21 -28.71 22.39
CA ILE A 482 -14.79 -27.75 23.33
C ILE A 482 -15.59 -26.65 22.63
N ASN A 483 -15.32 -26.37 21.37
CA ASN A 483 -16.08 -25.38 20.60
C ASN A 483 -16.07 -25.70 19.08
N VAL A 484 -17.16 -25.34 18.39
CA VAL A 484 -17.30 -25.45 16.93
C VAL A 484 -17.69 -24.07 16.40
N LEU A 485 -16.73 -23.41 15.76
CA LEU A 485 -16.91 -22.10 15.17
C LEU A 485 -17.50 -22.28 13.77
N SER A 486 -18.75 -21.85 13.61
CA SER A 486 -19.52 -22.00 12.37
C SER A 486 -19.90 -20.62 11.82
N GLY A 487 -19.78 -20.45 10.49
CA GLY A 487 -20.09 -19.19 9.82
C GLY A 487 -19.39 -19.00 8.47
N HIS A 488 -18.23 -19.63 8.26
CA HIS A 488 -17.64 -19.71 6.91
C HIS A 488 -18.52 -20.56 5.99
N THR A 489 -18.67 -20.12 4.75
CA THR A 489 -19.53 -20.77 3.73
C THR A 489 -18.74 -21.65 2.76
N ALA A 490 -17.41 -21.65 2.89
CA ALA A 490 -16.48 -22.39 2.07
C ALA A 490 -15.31 -22.93 2.93
N PRO A 491 -14.42 -23.76 2.36
CA PRO A 491 -13.29 -24.34 3.08
C PRO A 491 -12.41 -23.34 3.83
N VAL A 492 -12.05 -23.68 5.07
CA VAL A 492 -11.15 -22.87 5.91
C VAL A 492 -9.71 -23.31 5.70
N ARG A 493 -8.81 -22.34 5.47
CA ARG A 493 -7.37 -22.58 5.24
C ARG A 493 -6.48 -21.75 6.15
N GLY A 494 -6.78 -20.47 6.32
CA GLY A 494 -6.05 -19.62 7.25
C GLY A 494 -6.47 -19.93 8.69
N LEU A 495 -5.49 -20.15 9.57
CA LEU A 495 -5.70 -20.24 11.03
C LEU A 495 -4.56 -19.55 11.76
N MET A 496 -4.92 -18.70 12.72
CA MET A 496 -3.95 -17.98 13.54
C MET A 496 -4.52 -17.69 14.93
N TRP A 497 -3.80 -18.09 15.97
CA TRP A 497 -4.05 -17.62 17.34
C TRP A 497 -3.39 -16.27 17.58
N ASN A 498 -4.03 -15.40 18.36
CA ASN A 498 -3.35 -14.26 18.94
C ASN A 498 -2.33 -14.72 20.00
N THR A 499 -1.20 -14.03 20.11
CA THR A 499 -0.11 -14.38 21.03
C THR A 499 -0.18 -13.67 22.39
N GLU A 500 -1.16 -12.80 22.60
CA GLU A 500 -1.38 -12.08 23.86
C GLU A 500 -2.76 -12.33 24.50
N ILE A 501 -3.81 -12.48 23.70
CA ILE A 501 -5.19 -12.72 24.14
C ILE A 501 -5.57 -14.19 23.93
N PRO A 502 -5.78 -14.98 25.01
CA PRO A 502 -5.95 -16.43 24.92
C PRO A 502 -7.15 -16.93 24.12
N TYR A 503 -8.24 -16.16 24.09
CA TYR A 503 -9.48 -16.59 23.43
C TYR A 503 -9.59 -16.15 21.98
N LEU A 504 -8.71 -15.25 21.50
CA LEU A 504 -8.82 -14.61 20.20
C LEU A 504 -8.22 -15.48 19.09
N LEU A 505 -9.07 -15.94 18.18
CA LEU A 505 -8.68 -16.77 17.03
C LEU A 505 -9.11 -16.11 15.73
N ILE A 506 -8.27 -16.15 14.71
CA ILE A 506 -8.54 -15.60 13.37
C ILE A 506 -8.51 -16.74 12.35
N SER A 507 -9.50 -16.76 11.45
CA SER A 507 -9.57 -17.73 10.34
C SER A 507 -9.76 -17.06 8.98
N GLY A 508 -9.17 -17.66 7.95
CA GLY A 508 -9.28 -17.23 6.56
C GLY A 508 -9.83 -18.35 5.70
N SER A 509 -10.73 -18.01 4.77
CA SER A 509 -11.53 -18.99 4.04
C SER A 509 -11.59 -18.72 2.54
N TRP A 510 -11.99 -19.75 1.80
CA TRP A 510 -12.31 -19.68 0.37
C TRP A 510 -13.61 -18.92 0.07
N ASP A 511 -14.34 -18.47 1.09
CA ASP A 511 -15.47 -17.55 0.95
C ASP A 511 -15.04 -16.09 0.85
N TYR A 512 -13.72 -15.86 0.73
CA TYR A 512 -13.04 -14.57 0.57
C TYR A 512 -13.00 -13.75 1.87
N THR A 513 -13.49 -14.31 2.97
CA THR A 513 -13.56 -13.62 4.25
C THR A 513 -12.45 -14.02 5.21
N ILE A 514 -12.10 -13.06 6.06
CA ILE A 514 -11.38 -13.30 7.30
C ILE A 514 -12.37 -13.13 8.45
N ARG A 515 -12.41 -14.07 9.37
CA ARG A 515 -13.25 -13.99 10.57
C ARG A 515 -12.41 -13.96 11.83
N VAL A 516 -12.85 -13.15 12.78
CA VAL A 516 -12.27 -13.05 14.12
C VAL A 516 -13.25 -13.64 15.13
N TRP A 517 -12.77 -14.53 15.98
CA TRP A 517 -13.59 -15.34 16.87
C TRP A 517 -13.19 -15.15 18.32
N ASP A 518 -14.21 -15.15 19.17
CA ASP A 518 -14.07 -15.43 20.58
C ASP A 518 -14.28 -16.93 20.83
N THR A 519 -13.24 -17.63 21.28
CA THR A 519 -13.31 -19.07 21.51
C THR A 519 -13.99 -19.46 22.83
N ARG A 520 -14.33 -18.50 23.72
CA ARG A 520 -15.05 -18.75 24.98
C ARG A 520 -16.47 -19.25 24.72
N ASP A 521 -17.19 -18.54 23.86
CA ASP A 521 -18.60 -18.81 23.52
C ASP A 521 -18.80 -19.14 22.04
N GLY A 522 -17.75 -19.00 21.21
CA GLY A 522 -17.79 -19.29 19.78
C GLY A 522 -18.35 -18.16 18.94
N THR A 523 -18.49 -16.96 19.51
CA THR A 523 -19.01 -15.80 18.79
C THR A 523 -18.03 -15.28 17.74
N CYS A 524 -18.56 -14.88 16.58
CA CYS A 524 -17.79 -14.18 15.56
C CYS A 524 -17.77 -12.69 15.94
N LEU A 525 -16.62 -12.19 16.37
CA LEU A 525 -16.42 -10.79 16.76
C LEU A 525 -16.38 -9.86 15.55
N ASP A 526 -15.82 -10.33 14.43
CA ASP A 526 -15.71 -9.54 13.21
C ASP A 526 -15.65 -10.43 11.96
N THR A 527 -16.08 -9.91 10.80
CA THR A 527 -15.95 -10.55 9.48
C THR A 527 -15.54 -9.52 8.45
N VAL A 528 -14.37 -9.71 7.87
CA VAL A 528 -13.75 -8.84 6.88
C VAL A 528 -13.98 -9.42 5.47
N TYR A 529 -14.53 -8.61 4.56
CA TYR A 529 -14.91 -9.00 3.19
C TYR A 529 -14.01 -8.40 2.10
N ASP A 530 -12.83 -7.97 2.52
CA ASP A 530 -11.99 -7.09 1.72
C ASP A 530 -11.21 -7.80 0.62
N HIS A 531 -10.92 -9.09 0.79
CA HIS A 531 -10.22 -9.88 -0.21
C HIS A 531 -11.13 -10.21 -1.38
N GLY A 532 -10.60 -10.12 -2.60
CA GLY A 532 -11.36 -10.41 -3.82
C GLY A 532 -11.44 -11.90 -4.18
N ALA A 533 -10.77 -12.75 -3.40
CA ALA A 533 -10.69 -14.20 -3.63
C ALA A 533 -10.21 -14.95 -2.37
N ASP A 534 -10.04 -16.27 -2.50
CA ASP A 534 -9.66 -17.21 -1.44
C ASP A 534 -8.54 -16.70 -0.51
N VAL A 535 -8.73 -16.80 0.81
CA VAL A 535 -7.71 -16.45 1.81
C VAL A 535 -7.01 -17.71 2.32
N TYR A 536 -5.69 -17.78 2.16
CA TYR A 536 -4.91 -18.99 2.47
C TYR A 536 -4.07 -18.88 3.74
N GLY A 537 -3.33 -17.77 3.87
CA GLY A 537 -2.34 -17.60 4.94
C GLY A 537 -2.70 -16.45 5.86
N LEU A 538 -2.49 -16.67 7.15
CA LEU A 538 -2.61 -15.67 8.21
C LEU A 538 -1.36 -15.74 9.09
N THR A 539 -0.81 -14.60 9.46
CA THR A 539 0.32 -14.51 10.38
C THR A 539 0.27 -13.22 11.20
N CYS A 540 0.79 -13.26 12.42
CA CYS A 540 0.90 -12.12 13.32
C CYS A 540 2.36 -11.70 13.45
N HIS A 541 2.58 -10.42 13.70
CA HIS A 541 3.92 -9.92 13.94
C HIS A 541 4.41 -10.36 15.33
N PRO A 542 5.61 -10.96 15.45
CA PRO A 542 6.04 -11.59 16.70
C PRO A 542 6.26 -10.61 17.85
N SER A 543 6.61 -9.35 17.56
CA SER A 543 6.72 -8.29 18.59
C SER A 543 5.56 -7.29 18.59
N ARG A 544 4.64 -7.39 17.63
CA ARG A 544 3.47 -6.51 17.50
C ARG A 544 2.22 -7.39 17.38
N PRO A 545 1.76 -7.96 18.50
CA PRO A 545 0.79 -9.06 18.51
C PRO A 545 -0.58 -8.69 17.90
N PHE A 546 -0.84 -7.40 17.68
CA PHE A 546 -2.08 -6.88 17.10
C PHE A 546 -1.92 -6.39 15.65
N THR A 547 -0.74 -6.56 15.05
CA THR A 547 -0.53 -6.40 13.61
C THR A 547 -0.51 -7.77 12.95
N MET A 548 -1.39 -8.01 11.99
CA MET A 548 -1.45 -9.27 11.25
C MET A 548 -1.34 -9.05 9.74
N ALA A 549 -0.92 -10.08 9.03
CA ALA A 549 -0.90 -10.12 7.58
C ALA A 549 -1.76 -11.28 7.07
N SER A 550 -2.44 -11.04 5.96
CA SER A 550 -3.15 -12.07 5.19
C SER A 550 -2.63 -12.13 3.76
N CYS A 551 -2.73 -13.31 3.14
CA CYS A 551 -2.52 -13.47 1.71
C CYS A 551 -3.73 -14.12 1.05
N SER A 552 -4.05 -13.66 -0.16
CA SER A 552 -5.19 -14.12 -0.94
C SER A 552 -4.80 -14.44 -2.39
N ARG A 553 -5.62 -15.28 -3.02
CA ARG A 553 -5.60 -15.56 -4.44
C ARG A 553 -5.85 -14.32 -5.31
N ASP A 554 -6.32 -13.23 -4.73
CA ASP A 554 -6.50 -11.95 -5.41
C ASP A 554 -5.16 -11.25 -5.77
N SER A 555 -4.04 -11.94 -5.57
CA SER A 555 -2.66 -11.46 -5.76
C SER A 555 -2.21 -10.36 -4.79
N THR A 556 -2.93 -10.20 -3.67
CA THR A 556 -2.61 -9.21 -2.63
C THR A 556 -2.16 -9.85 -1.32
N VAL A 557 -1.23 -9.16 -0.66
CA VAL A 557 -0.95 -9.32 0.76
C VAL A 557 -1.48 -8.07 1.46
N ARG A 558 -2.25 -8.25 2.53
CA ARG A 558 -2.84 -7.14 3.29
C ARG A 558 -2.37 -7.18 4.73
N LEU A 559 -2.19 -5.99 5.30
CA LEU A 559 -1.88 -5.79 6.71
C LEU A 559 -3.13 -5.32 7.43
N TRP A 560 -3.38 -5.88 8.61
CA TRP A 560 -4.54 -5.55 9.43
C TRP A 560 -4.12 -5.20 10.84
N SER A 561 -4.90 -4.31 11.46
CA SER A 561 -4.80 -3.97 12.86
C SER A 561 -5.95 -4.60 13.63
N LEU A 562 -5.61 -5.36 14.68
CA LEU A 562 -6.57 -5.92 15.63
C LEU A 562 -6.81 -4.97 16.82
N THR A 563 -6.24 -3.76 16.77
CA THR A 563 -6.33 -2.75 17.83
C THR A 563 -7.76 -2.39 18.25
N PRO A 564 -8.75 -2.27 17.34
CA PRO A 564 -10.13 -1.98 17.76
C PRO A 564 -10.71 -2.98 18.77
N LEU A 565 -10.31 -4.25 18.70
CA LEU A 565 -10.79 -5.32 19.58
C LEU A 565 -10.21 -5.25 21.01
N ILE A 566 -9.17 -4.45 21.21
CA ILE A 566 -8.45 -4.31 22.48
C ILE A 566 -8.46 -2.89 23.02
N SER A 567 -9.31 -2.03 22.46
CA SER A 567 -9.52 -0.66 22.88
C SER A 567 -9.61 -0.46 24.41
N PRO A 568 -10.31 -1.32 25.19
CA PRO A 568 -10.34 -1.20 26.65
C PRO A 568 -8.95 -1.27 27.30
N LEU A 569 -8.08 -2.15 26.82
CA LEU A 569 -6.72 -2.29 27.34
C LEU A 569 -5.89 -1.04 27.07
N LEU A 570 -5.99 -0.49 25.86
CA LEU A 570 -5.27 0.72 25.47
C LEU A 570 -5.68 1.92 26.33
N VAL A 571 -6.98 2.11 26.54
CA VAL A 571 -7.48 3.21 27.38
C VAL A 571 -7.05 3.03 28.83
N ASN A 572 -7.12 1.81 29.37
CA ASN A 572 -6.64 1.53 30.74
C ASN A 572 -5.16 1.85 30.89
N ILE A 573 -4.33 1.59 29.86
CA ILE A 573 -2.91 1.96 29.86
C ILE A 573 -2.72 3.47 29.85
N LEU A 574 -3.46 4.19 29.01
CA LEU A 574 -3.37 5.66 28.88
C LEU A 574 -3.79 6.38 30.16
N ALA A 575 -4.91 5.93 30.76
CA ALA A 575 -5.44 6.43 32.03
C ALA A 575 -4.67 5.92 33.26
N ASP A 576 -3.54 5.25 33.05
CA ASP A 576 -2.64 4.73 34.08
C ASP A 576 -3.30 3.82 35.14
N HIS A 577 -4.22 2.98 34.70
CA HIS A 577 -4.79 1.93 35.53
C HIS A 577 -3.75 0.88 35.95
N SER A 578 -4.10 0.12 36.98
CA SER A 578 -3.26 -0.92 37.59
C SER A 578 -2.93 -2.04 36.60
N TRP A 579 -1.82 -2.74 36.84
CA TRP A 579 -1.45 -3.93 36.04
C TRP A 579 -2.50 -5.04 36.11
N GLU A 580 -3.36 -5.08 37.13
CA GLU A 580 -4.40 -6.11 37.28
C GLU A 580 -5.57 -5.93 36.30
N ASP A 581 -5.73 -4.72 35.76
CA ASP A 581 -6.75 -4.36 34.77
C ASP A 581 -6.24 -4.52 33.33
N ILE A 582 -4.93 -4.68 33.16
CA ILE A 582 -4.24 -4.74 31.87
C ILE A 582 -3.71 -6.16 31.59
N MET A 583 -3.14 -6.80 32.61
CA MET A 583 -2.53 -8.12 32.53
C MET A 583 -3.25 -9.10 33.45
N GLY A 584 -3.32 -10.35 33.02
CA GLY A 584 -3.96 -11.39 33.81
C GLY A 584 -3.46 -12.78 33.47
N ASN A 585 -4.00 -13.75 34.21
CA ASN A 585 -3.82 -15.15 33.90
C ASN A 585 -4.84 -15.59 32.86
N THR A 586 -4.47 -16.63 32.11
CA THR A 586 -5.30 -17.25 31.09
C THR A 586 -6.70 -17.60 31.61
N ASP A 587 -6.82 -18.12 32.83
CA ASP A 587 -8.11 -18.52 33.40
C ASP A 587 -9.07 -17.35 33.60
N ARG A 588 -8.58 -16.19 34.06
CA ARG A 588 -9.38 -14.97 34.23
C ARG A 588 -9.82 -14.39 32.89
N ALA A 589 -8.92 -14.42 31.90
CA ALA A 589 -9.22 -13.94 30.54
C ALA A 589 -10.25 -14.83 29.82
N MET A 590 -10.32 -16.12 30.17
CA MET A 590 -11.24 -17.10 29.56
C MET A 590 -12.66 -17.07 30.13
N ILE A 591 -12.94 -16.26 31.17
CA ILE A 591 -14.31 -16.07 31.68
C ILE A 591 -15.14 -15.36 30.61
N THR A 592 -16.32 -15.91 30.27
CA THR A 592 -17.23 -15.32 29.29
C THR A 592 -17.67 -13.92 29.73
N GLY A 593 -17.54 -12.92 28.85
CA GLY A 593 -17.86 -11.53 29.15
C GLY A 593 -16.80 -10.74 29.92
N ALA A 594 -15.69 -11.37 30.34
CA ALA A 594 -14.58 -10.65 30.95
C ALA A 594 -13.88 -9.72 29.93
N PRO A 595 -13.36 -8.55 30.36
CA PRO A 595 -12.59 -7.67 29.49
C PRO A 595 -11.33 -8.37 28.97
N PRO A 596 -10.80 -7.94 27.80
CA PRO A 596 -9.55 -8.50 27.28
C PRO A 596 -8.42 -8.25 28.28
N LEU A 597 -7.60 -9.28 28.53
CA LEU A 597 -6.40 -9.22 29.39
C LEU A 597 -5.21 -9.76 28.62
N LEU A 598 -4.04 -9.13 28.79
CA LEU A 598 -2.80 -9.60 28.19
C LEU A 598 -2.21 -10.74 29.03
N CYS A 599 -1.99 -11.89 28.40
CA CYS A 599 -1.46 -13.11 29.01
C CYS A 599 -0.18 -13.62 28.31
N GLY A 600 0.26 -12.93 27.27
CA GLY A 600 1.34 -13.39 26.40
C GLY A 600 2.72 -13.23 26.98
N LYS A 601 3.69 -13.68 26.18
CA LYS A 601 5.11 -13.61 26.55
C LYS A 601 5.60 -12.17 26.46
N VAL A 602 5.19 -11.42 25.43
CA VAL A 602 5.68 -10.05 25.19
C VAL A 602 5.29 -9.16 26.37
N SER A 603 4.03 -9.19 26.78
CA SER A 603 3.56 -8.41 27.94
C SER A 603 4.22 -8.83 29.26
N ARG A 604 4.43 -10.14 29.50
CA ARG A 604 5.10 -10.65 30.71
C ARG A 604 6.57 -10.27 30.81
N ASP A 605 7.31 -10.40 29.71
CA ASP A 605 8.72 -10.00 29.65
C ASP A 605 8.84 -8.49 29.93
N ILE A 606 7.94 -7.67 29.37
CA ILE A 606 7.89 -6.22 29.62
C ILE A 606 7.62 -5.91 31.09
N LYS A 607 6.62 -6.55 31.71
CA LYS A 607 6.31 -6.34 33.13
C LYS A 607 7.52 -6.66 34.01
N GLN A 608 8.21 -7.77 33.74
CA GLN A 608 9.42 -8.14 34.48
C GLN A 608 10.55 -7.13 34.32
N GLU A 609 10.73 -6.55 33.12
CA GLU A 609 11.73 -5.51 32.91
C GLU A 609 11.34 -4.20 33.59
N LEU A 610 10.05 -3.83 33.62
CA LEU A 610 9.56 -2.65 34.32
C LEU A 610 9.69 -2.79 35.84
N ASP A 611 9.38 -3.95 36.40
CA ASP A 611 9.49 -4.24 37.85
C ASP A 611 10.95 -4.16 38.34
N LYS A 612 11.94 -4.38 37.47
CA LYS A 612 13.37 -4.25 37.80
C LYS A 612 13.87 -2.80 37.85
N LEU A 613 13.14 -1.86 37.26
CA LEU A 613 13.60 -0.48 37.08
C LEU A 613 13.08 0.41 38.21
N SER A 614 13.97 1.14 38.88
CA SER A 614 13.64 2.11 39.94
C SER A 614 13.34 3.53 39.44
N GLY A 615 13.02 3.69 38.14
CA GLY A 615 12.80 4.99 37.48
C GLY A 615 11.32 5.28 37.16
N ASP A 616 11.06 6.28 36.30
CA ASP A 616 9.70 6.67 35.91
C ASP A 616 8.97 5.54 35.13
N VAL A 617 8.20 4.75 35.87
CA VAL A 617 7.52 3.53 35.39
C VAL A 617 6.50 3.88 34.31
N ARG A 618 5.85 5.06 34.40
CA ARG A 618 4.77 5.46 33.50
C ARG A 618 5.28 5.75 32.08
N ILE A 619 6.38 6.49 31.95
CA ILE A 619 6.97 6.82 30.64
C ILE A 619 7.38 5.53 29.90
N LYS A 620 8.06 4.63 30.61
CA LYS A 620 8.50 3.36 30.02
C LYS A 620 7.30 2.48 29.66
N LYS A 621 6.28 2.41 30.53
CA LYS A 621 5.02 1.71 30.27
C LYS A 621 4.38 2.19 28.96
N LEU A 622 4.21 3.51 28.78
CA LEU A 622 3.63 4.10 27.57
C LEU A 622 4.45 3.82 26.31
N ARG A 623 5.78 3.97 26.38
CA ARG A 623 6.68 3.64 25.27
C ARG A 623 6.47 2.21 24.78
N TRP A 624 6.58 1.23 25.68
CA TRP A 624 6.45 -0.19 25.34
C TRP A 624 5.10 -0.54 24.73
N PHE A 625 4.03 -0.04 25.33
CA PHE A 625 2.69 -0.33 24.83
C PHE A 625 2.47 0.27 23.45
N SER A 626 2.89 1.51 23.24
CA SER A 626 2.81 2.09 21.90
C SER A 626 3.63 1.29 20.88
N GLU A 627 4.80 0.74 21.22
CA GLU A 627 5.58 -0.12 20.31
C GLU A 627 4.87 -1.45 20.00
N CYS A 628 4.11 -2.01 20.95
CA CYS A 628 3.37 -3.27 20.77
C CYS A 628 2.08 -3.10 19.95
N PHE A 629 1.39 -1.96 20.10
CA PHE A 629 0.06 -1.73 19.53
C PHE A 629 0.05 -0.83 18.30
N SER A 630 1.05 0.05 18.14
CA SER A 630 1.14 0.88 16.93
C SER A 630 1.46 0.04 15.71
N PRO A 631 0.94 0.42 14.53
CA PRO A 631 1.38 -0.17 13.28
C PRO A 631 2.87 0.14 13.02
N PRO A 632 3.54 -0.68 12.21
CA PRO A 632 4.91 -0.44 11.78
C PRO A 632 4.96 0.83 10.88
N GLY A 633 5.32 1.96 11.48
CA GLY A 633 5.33 3.26 10.80
C GLY A 633 6.37 4.26 11.33
N GLY A 634 7.33 3.81 12.13
CA GLY A 634 8.36 4.68 12.72
C GLY A 634 8.17 5.01 14.20
N SER A 635 7.23 4.37 14.91
CA SER A 635 7.01 4.62 16.35
C SER A 635 8.25 4.38 17.22
N HIS A 636 9.08 3.39 16.89
CA HIS A 636 10.37 3.16 17.56
C HIS A 636 11.30 4.39 17.43
N ASN A 637 11.41 4.94 16.22
CA ASN A 637 12.20 6.14 15.94
C ASN A 637 11.65 7.34 16.71
N LEU A 638 10.33 7.47 16.76
CA LEU A 638 9.66 8.54 17.50
C LEU A 638 10.07 8.52 18.97
N TRP A 639 10.00 7.36 19.62
CA TRP A 639 10.40 7.19 21.02
C TRP A 639 11.88 7.38 21.26
N ASP A 640 12.74 6.95 20.33
CA ASP A 640 14.16 7.22 20.43
C ASP A 640 14.45 8.73 20.39
N LEU A 641 13.71 9.50 19.58
CA LEU A 641 13.82 10.96 19.58
C LEU A 641 13.24 11.61 20.84
N VAL A 642 12.07 11.16 21.32
CA VAL A 642 11.49 11.64 22.59
C VAL A 642 12.44 11.38 23.76
N ALA A 643 13.10 10.22 23.79
CA ALA A 643 14.12 9.88 24.80
C ALA A 643 15.30 10.87 24.77
N VAL A 644 15.78 11.24 23.58
CA VAL A 644 16.85 12.25 23.43
C VAL A 644 16.41 13.63 23.89
N ILE A 645 15.18 14.06 23.55
CA ILE A 645 14.63 15.37 23.93
C ILE A 645 14.43 15.47 25.44
N THR A 646 13.94 14.40 26.06
CA THR A 646 13.73 14.30 27.52
C THR A 646 15.03 14.10 28.31
N GLY A 647 16.18 14.04 27.64
CA GLY A 647 17.51 14.05 28.26
C GLY A 647 18.01 12.69 28.73
N GLN A 648 17.56 11.58 28.12
CA GLN A 648 18.10 10.25 28.41
C GLN A 648 19.56 10.13 27.95
N ASP A 649 20.38 9.37 28.69
CA ASP A 649 21.79 9.12 28.35
C ASP A 649 21.96 8.48 26.95
N ASP A 650 22.80 9.10 26.10
CA ASP A 650 23.13 8.65 24.74
C ASP A 650 23.56 7.17 24.66
N SER A 651 24.16 6.63 25.73
CA SER A 651 24.61 5.23 25.78
C SER A 651 23.49 4.20 25.81
N LEU A 652 22.27 4.63 26.14
CA LEU A 652 21.09 3.77 26.20
C LEU A 652 20.32 3.72 24.87
N LEU A 653 20.79 4.43 23.84
CA LEU A 653 20.17 4.41 22.52
C LEU A 653 20.41 3.07 21.81
N PRO A 654 19.39 2.52 21.13
CA PRO A 654 19.52 1.25 20.42
C PRO A 654 20.42 1.36 19.20
N GLN A 655 21.09 0.27 18.80
CA GLN A 655 21.93 0.23 17.59
C GLN A 655 21.15 0.59 16.31
N SER A 656 19.84 0.31 16.28
CA SER A 656 18.94 0.64 15.18
C SER A 656 18.64 2.14 15.05
N TYR A 657 18.99 2.98 16.03
CA TYR A 657 18.76 4.43 15.99
C TYR A 657 19.32 5.08 14.72
N SER A 658 20.47 4.59 14.25
CA SER A 658 21.14 5.09 13.04
C SER A 658 20.39 4.80 11.72
N ASN A 659 19.44 3.87 11.72
CA ASN A 659 18.69 3.48 10.53
C ASN A 659 17.52 4.42 10.22
N GLY A 660 17.15 5.30 11.16
CA GLY A 660 16.02 6.20 11.04
C GLY A 660 16.38 7.69 11.04
N ILE A 661 15.39 8.54 11.29
CA ILE A 661 15.55 9.99 11.46
C ILE A 661 16.25 10.24 12.80
N MET A 662 17.47 10.78 12.74
CA MET A 662 18.28 11.09 13.91
C MET A 662 18.10 12.54 14.36
N HIS A 663 18.31 12.77 15.65
CA HIS A 663 18.32 14.11 16.24
C HIS A 663 19.51 14.93 15.74
N MET A 664 19.36 16.25 15.60
CA MET A 664 20.43 17.14 15.09
C MET A 664 21.76 17.00 15.87
N LYS A 665 21.67 16.78 17.19
CA LYS A 665 22.82 16.59 18.10
C LYS A 665 23.68 15.38 17.72
N HIS A 666 23.07 14.34 17.16
CA HIS A 666 23.69 13.04 16.91
C HIS A 666 24.08 12.82 15.45
N LEU A 667 23.40 13.48 14.52
CA LEU A 667 23.51 13.26 13.08
C LEU A 667 24.96 13.29 12.57
N VAL A 668 25.71 14.35 12.90
CA VAL A 668 27.11 14.51 12.45
C VAL A 668 28.02 13.42 13.03
N ARG A 669 27.85 13.08 14.31
CA ARG A 669 28.64 12.06 15.01
C ARG A 669 28.40 10.66 14.42
N PHE A 670 27.14 10.27 14.25
CA PHE A 670 26.78 8.96 13.69
C PHE A 670 27.19 8.82 12.23
N LYS A 671 26.95 9.85 11.39
CA LYS A 671 27.41 9.82 9.99
C LYS A 671 28.93 9.77 9.87
N THR A 672 29.66 10.40 10.80
CA THR A 672 31.12 10.24 10.87
C THR A 672 31.52 8.80 11.21
N SER A 673 30.83 8.16 12.17
CA SER A 673 31.06 6.76 12.55
C SER A 673 30.73 5.80 11.41
N GLU A 674 29.59 5.97 10.73
CA GLU A 674 29.18 5.19 9.57
C GLU A 674 30.24 5.23 8.46
N ALA A 675 30.75 6.44 8.16
CA ALA A 675 31.83 6.60 7.20
C ALA A 675 33.12 5.89 7.64
N GLN A 676 33.48 5.96 8.93
CA GLN A 676 34.63 5.24 9.48
C GLN A 676 34.46 3.71 9.38
N GLU A 677 33.30 3.16 9.72
CA GLU A 677 33.02 1.73 9.61
C GLU A 677 33.15 1.22 8.17
N LEU A 678 32.59 1.97 7.21
CA LEU A 678 32.72 1.66 5.78
C LEU A 678 34.18 1.59 5.33
N THR A 679 35.07 2.38 5.94
CA THR A 679 36.53 2.35 5.67
C THR A 679 37.27 1.23 6.41
N ILE A 680 36.84 0.84 7.61
CA ILE A 680 37.58 -0.07 8.50
C ILE A 680 37.33 -1.55 8.19
N VAL A 681 36.15 -1.92 7.67
CA VAL A 681 35.77 -3.34 7.45
C VAL A 681 36.77 -4.03 6.50
N LYS A 682 37.78 -4.67 7.10
CA LYS A 682 38.79 -5.52 6.46
C LYS A 682 38.14 -6.85 6.07
N MET A 683 38.54 -7.38 4.91
CA MET A 683 38.03 -8.63 4.36
C MET A 683 38.04 -9.74 5.43
N SER A 684 36.87 -10.24 5.81
CA SER A 684 36.74 -11.62 6.27
C SER A 684 37.17 -12.52 5.10
N LYS A 685 38.05 -13.49 5.34
CA LYS A 685 38.58 -14.42 4.31
C LYS A 685 37.51 -15.28 3.62
N PHE A 686 36.25 -15.23 4.07
CA PHE A 686 35.12 -15.82 3.36
C PHE A 686 34.53 -14.79 2.40
N GLY A 687 34.72 -15.05 1.10
CA GLY A 687 34.34 -14.16 0.00
C GLY A 687 32.95 -13.56 0.17
N GLY A 688 32.87 -12.24 0.00
CA GLY A 688 31.62 -11.50 -0.05
C GLY A 688 30.69 -12.13 -1.10
N GLY A 689 29.48 -12.49 -0.67
CA GLY A 689 28.46 -13.04 -1.55
C GLY A 689 28.07 -12.06 -2.65
N ILE A 690 27.47 -12.58 -3.72
CA ILE A 690 26.86 -11.79 -4.79
C ILE A 690 25.81 -10.87 -4.13
N GLY A 691 26.07 -9.56 -4.15
CA GLY A 691 25.24 -8.53 -3.51
C GLY A 691 25.92 -7.73 -2.37
N ALA A 692 27.06 -8.16 -1.84
CA ALA A 692 27.83 -7.33 -0.91
C ALA A 692 28.51 -6.18 -1.69
N PRO A 693 28.37 -4.91 -1.27
CA PRO A 693 28.94 -3.79 -2.00
C PRO A 693 30.44 -3.97 -2.11
N SER A 694 30.96 -3.79 -3.33
CA SER A 694 32.37 -3.95 -3.60
C SER A 694 33.18 -3.03 -2.66
N LYS A 695 34.45 -3.38 -2.41
CA LYS A 695 35.34 -2.50 -1.63
C LYS A 695 35.33 -1.07 -2.19
N GLU A 696 35.27 -0.96 -3.51
CA GLU A 696 35.20 0.31 -4.24
C GLU A 696 33.89 1.07 -3.94
N GLU A 697 32.73 0.41 -3.98
CA GLU A 697 31.44 1.02 -3.66
C GLU A 697 31.35 1.50 -2.21
N ARG A 698 31.88 0.72 -1.26
CA ARG A 698 31.92 1.12 0.16
C ARG A 698 32.78 2.36 0.39
N LEU A 699 33.97 2.39 -0.19
CA LEU A 699 34.86 3.55 -0.09
C LEU A 699 34.27 4.78 -0.77
N LYS A 700 33.58 4.61 -1.91
CA LYS A 700 32.84 5.71 -2.58
C LYS A 700 31.75 6.28 -1.68
N LYS A 701 30.93 5.41 -1.06
CA LYS A 701 29.90 5.84 -0.10
C LYS A 701 30.51 6.55 1.11
N ALA A 702 31.58 6.03 1.69
CA ALA A 702 32.28 6.66 2.80
C ALA A 702 32.83 8.05 2.42
N ALA A 703 33.43 8.17 1.24
CA ALA A 703 33.94 9.44 0.71
C ALA A 703 32.80 10.46 0.56
N GLU A 704 31.67 10.06 -0.02
CA GLU A 704 30.52 10.95 -0.18
C GLU A 704 29.97 11.46 1.16
N ILE A 705 29.90 10.60 2.19
CA ILE A 705 29.50 11.02 3.54
C ILE A 705 30.50 12.03 4.12
N HIS A 706 31.81 11.74 4.05
CA HIS A 706 32.84 12.68 4.54
C HIS A 706 32.79 14.03 3.83
N LEU A 707 32.49 14.06 2.52
CA LEU A 707 32.33 15.30 1.78
C LEU A 707 31.12 16.11 2.27
N ARG A 708 29.96 15.47 2.46
CA ARG A 708 28.75 16.11 2.99
C ARG A 708 28.92 16.64 4.41
N LEU A 709 29.76 15.99 5.22
CA LEU A 709 30.13 16.42 6.57
C LEU A 709 31.18 17.55 6.60
N GLY A 710 31.69 17.99 5.45
CA GLY A 710 32.77 18.99 5.37
C GLY A 710 34.16 18.44 5.74
N GLN A 711 34.32 17.13 5.91
CA GLN A 711 35.61 16.47 6.20
C GLN A 711 36.41 16.23 4.90
N ILE A 712 36.76 17.33 4.23
CA ILE A 712 37.31 17.33 2.86
C ILE A 712 38.65 16.59 2.77
N GLN A 713 39.51 16.68 3.80
CA GLN A 713 40.79 15.96 3.80
C GLN A 713 40.59 14.44 3.70
N ARG A 714 39.63 13.90 4.47
CA ARG A 714 39.34 12.46 4.48
C ARG A 714 38.72 12.00 3.16
N TYR A 715 37.85 12.83 2.57
CA TYR A 715 37.35 12.61 1.22
C TYR A 715 38.48 12.49 0.20
N CYS A 716 39.43 13.43 0.19
CA CYS A 716 40.56 13.41 -0.75
C CYS A 716 41.40 12.13 -0.60
N GLU A 717 41.67 11.70 0.63
CA GLU A 717 42.40 10.45 0.91
C GLU A 717 41.68 9.22 0.34
N LEU A 718 40.37 9.11 0.54
CA LEU A 718 39.57 7.98 0.04
C LEU A 718 39.46 7.98 -1.49
N MET A 719 39.31 9.16 -2.11
CA MET A 719 39.26 9.28 -3.57
C MET A 719 40.59 8.92 -4.23
N VAL A 720 41.71 9.18 -3.55
CA VAL A 720 43.05 8.74 -3.95
C VAL A 720 43.18 7.22 -3.88
N GLU A 721 42.68 6.59 -2.81
CA GLU A 721 42.65 5.12 -2.69
C GLU A 721 41.80 4.45 -3.78
N LEU A 722 40.77 5.15 -4.26
CA LEU A 722 39.91 4.74 -5.37
C LEU A 722 40.49 5.04 -6.76
N GLY A 723 41.65 5.70 -6.84
CA GLY A 723 42.28 6.12 -8.09
C GLY A 723 41.60 7.31 -8.79
N GLN A 724 40.62 7.98 -8.16
CA GLN A 724 39.89 9.12 -8.71
C GLN A 724 40.56 10.45 -8.35
N TRP A 725 41.78 10.64 -8.86
CA TRP A 725 42.65 11.79 -8.52
C TRP A 725 42.08 13.15 -8.91
N GLU A 726 41.41 13.26 -10.05
CA GLU A 726 40.84 14.53 -10.52
C GLU A 726 39.81 15.12 -9.53
N LYS A 727 38.94 14.26 -8.99
CA LYS A 727 37.94 14.67 -7.99
C LYS A 727 38.55 15.03 -6.65
N ALA A 728 39.64 14.37 -6.26
CA ALA A 728 40.36 14.74 -5.04
C ALA A 728 41.06 16.10 -5.19
N LEU A 729 41.69 16.35 -6.34
CA LEU A 729 42.45 17.56 -6.61
C LEU A 729 41.58 18.80 -6.81
N SER A 730 40.34 18.65 -7.29
CA SER A 730 39.40 19.77 -7.44
C SER A 730 38.94 20.34 -6.09
N VAL A 731 38.78 19.48 -5.07
CA VAL A 731 38.28 19.89 -3.74
C VAL A 731 39.42 20.16 -2.74
N ALA A 732 40.63 19.62 -2.98
CA ALA A 732 41.78 19.79 -2.10
C ALA A 732 42.18 21.25 -1.72
N PRO A 733 41.95 22.29 -2.57
CA PRO A 733 42.21 23.68 -2.17
C PRO A 733 41.38 24.14 -0.96
N ALA A 734 40.19 23.58 -0.77
CA ALA A 734 39.30 23.90 0.36
C ALA A 734 39.87 23.44 1.72
N VAL A 735 40.80 22.48 1.74
CA VAL A 735 41.54 22.10 2.96
C VAL A 735 42.66 23.10 3.21
N SER A 736 43.53 23.29 2.23
CA SER A 736 44.52 24.36 2.16
C SER A 736 45.30 24.28 0.85
N MET A 737 45.81 25.41 0.36
CA MET A 737 46.73 25.43 -0.78
C MET A 737 48.00 24.59 -0.56
N LYS A 738 48.44 24.44 0.70
CA LYS A 738 49.58 23.59 1.08
C LYS A 738 49.26 22.10 0.93
N TYR A 739 48.04 21.68 1.30
CA TYR A 739 47.58 20.30 1.13
C TYR A 739 47.40 19.96 -0.34
N TRP A 740 46.75 20.82 -1.11
CA TRP A 740 46.59 20.67 -2.56
C TRP A 740 47.94 20.50 -3.26
N LYS A 741 48.94 21.34 -2.95
CA LYS A 741 50.29 21.22 -3.53
C LYS A 741 50.92 19.87 -3.23
N LYS A 742 50.84 19.39 -1.97
CA LYS A 742 51.37 18.05 -1.60
C LYS A 742 50.66 16.92 -2.35
N LEU A 743 49.34 17.03 -2.54
CA LEU A 743 48.56 16.00 -3.23
C LEU A 743 48.87 15.97 -4.73
N MET A 744 49.01 17.13 -5.36
CA MET A 744 49.48 17.29 -6.75
C MET A 744 50.86 16.67 -6.95
N GLN A 745 51.79 16.92 -6.02
CA GLN A 745 53.13 16.33 -6.06
C GLN A 745 53.09 14.80 -5.97
N ARG A 746 52.25 14.24 -5.09
CA ARG A 746 52.08 12.79 -4.96
C ARG A 746 51.50 12.16 -6.24
N ARG A 747 50.56 12.81 -6.90
CA ARG A 747 50.01 12.35 -8.20
C ARG A 747 51.06 12.40 -9.30
N ALA A 748 51.82 13.50 -9.37
CA ALA A 748 52.90 13.64 -10.34
C ALA A 748 53.96 12.53 -10.16
N GLU A 749 54.34 12.20 -8.92
CA GLU A 749 55.27 11.11 -8.63
C GLU A 749 54.76 9.74 -9.08
N GLN A 750 53.47 9.46 -8.89
CA GLN A 750 52.86 8.23 -9.40
C GLN A 750 52.87 8.16 -10.93
N LEU A 751 52.50 9.25 -11.61
CA LEU A 751 52.49 9.31 -13.08
C LEU A 751 53.88 9.21 -13.70
N ILE A 752 54.91 9.71 -13.01
CA ILE A 752 56.32 9.54 -13.39
C ILE A 752 56.70 8.06 -13.35
N GLN A 753 56.28 7.32 -12.31
CA GLN A 753 56.55 5.88 -12.19
C GLN A 753 55.78 5.05 -13.22
N GLU A 754 54.57 5.47 -13.58
CA GLU A 754 53.73 4.83 -14.60
C GLU A 754 54.15 5.20 -16.03
N GLU A 755 55.13 6.10 -16.19
CA GLU A 755 55.57 6.58 -17.49
C GLU A 755 54.40 7.17 -18.31
N ASN A 756 53.60 8.05 -17.71
CA ASN A 756 52.50 8.74 -18.40
C ASN A 756 52.80 10.24 -18.63
N ASP A 757 52.48 10.75 -19.82
CA ASP A 757 52.67 12.16 -20.22
C ASP A 757 51.74 13.12 -19.47
N ASP A 758 50.67 12.61 -18.84
CA ASP A 758 49.75 13.38 -18.00
C ASP A 758 50.43 14.03 -16.77
N VAL A 759 51.70 13.76 -16.49
CA VAL A 759 52.49 14.40 -15.42
C VAL A 759 52.70 15.91 -15.64
N ILE A 760 52.76 16.35 -16.90
CA ILE A 760 53.22 17.69 -17.28
C ILE A 760 52.42 18.81 -16.59
N PRO A 761 51.06 18.80 -16.61
CA PRO A 761 50.27 19.85 -15.96
C PRO A 761 50.48 19.90 -14.44
N TYR A 762 50.66 18.75 -13.80
CA TYR A 762 50.82 18.65 -12.35
C TYR A 762 52.16 19.22 -11.88
N CYS A 763 53.27 18.93 -12.57
CA CYS A 763 54.59 19.47 -12.24
C CYS A 763 54.72 20.97 -12.52
N ILE A 764 54.08 21.47 -13.58
CA ILE A 764 54.04 22.91 -13.87
C ILE A 764 53.23 23.64 -12.79
N ALA A 765 52.06 23.11 -12.42
CA ALA A 765 51.19 23.72 -11.39
C ALA A 765 51.83 23.73 -9.99
N THR A 766 52.66 22.74 -9.63
CA THR A 766 53.39 22.72 -8.34
C THR A 766 54.69 23.52 -8.36
N GLY A 767 55.20 23.84 -9.55
CA GLY A 767 56.49 24.48 -9.77
C GLY A 767 57.70 23.56 -9.62
N ASP A 768 57.52 22.23 -9.70
CA ASP A 768 58.60 21.24 -9.56
C ASP A 768 59.34 20.96 -10.88
N VAL A 769 59.90 22.03 -11.46
CA VAL A 769 60.57 22.03 -12.77
C VAL A 769 61.68 20.97 -12.84
N LYS A 770 62.46 20.80 -11.77
CA LYS A 770 63.59 19.85 -11.73
C LYS A 770 63.15 18.40 -11.98
N LYS A 771 62.01 17.98 -11.40
CA LYS A 771 61.49 16.62 -11.58
C LYS A 771 60.97 16.40 -13.01
N LEU A 772 60.33 17.42 -13.59
CA LEU A 772 59.83 17.36 -14.97
C LEU A 772 60.97 17.31 -16.00
N VAL A 773 62.02 18.10 -15.81
CA VAL A 773 63.23 18.05 -16.65
C VAL A 773 63.92 16.68 -16.54
N SER A 774 64.00 16.10 -15.34
CA SER A 774 64.55 14.74 -15.17
C SER A 774 63.70 13.68 -15.86
N PHE A 775 62.37 13.81 -15.85
CA PHE A 775 61.44 12.89 -16.50
C PHE A 775 61.59 12.88 -18.03
N PHE A 776 61.68 14.06 -18.65
CA PHE A 776 61.94 14.16 -20.09
C PHE A 776 63.34 13.68 -20.47
N THR A 777 64.33 13.95 -19.62
CA THR A 777 65.72 13.51 -19.85
C THR A 777 65.85 11.99 -19.79
N SER A 778 65.22 11.33 -18.82
CA SER A 778 65.24 9.86 -18.70
C SER A 778 64.58 9.14 -19.90
N ARG A 779 63.73 9.84 -20.65
CA ARG A 779 63.05 9.35 -21.87
C ARG A 779 63.76 9.71 -23.17
N GLY A 780 64.89 10.42 -23.10
CA GLY A 780 65.59 10.93 -24.28
C GLY A 780 64.89 12.10 -24.99
N GLN A 781 63.84 12.68 -24.40
CA GLN A 781 63.11 13.85 -24.92
C GLN A 781 63.83 15.15 -24.54
N LEU A 782 65.08 15.29 -24.98
CA LEU A 782 65.97 16.39 -24.58
C LEU A 782 65.49 17.78 -25.04
N LYS A 783 64.71 17.85 -26.13
CA LYS A 783 64.15 19.11 -26.65
C LYS A 783 63.09 19.68 -25.71
N GLU A 784 62.20 18.84 -25.20
CA GLU A 784 61.18 19.23 -24.23
C GLU A 784 61.79 19.58 -22.87
N ALA A 785 62.81 18.81 -22.45
CA ALA A 785 63.58 19.11 -21.23
C ALA A 785 64.26 20.50 -21.30
N LEU A 786 64.85 20.84 -22.46
CA LEU A 786 65.45 22.15 -22.71
C LEU A 786 64.41 23.28 -22.65
N LEU A 787 63.25 23.08 -23.29
CA LEU A 787 62.16 24.06 -23.32
C LEU A 787 61.64 24.38 -21.90
N VAL A 788 61.38 23.35 -21.10
CA VAL A 788 60.89 23.51 -19.72
C VAL A 788 61.95 24.18 -18.83
N ALA A 789 63.23 23.83 -18.98
CA ALA A 789 64.31 24.46 -18.23
C ALA A 789 64.47 25.94 -18.59
N GLN A 790 64.41 26.28 -19.88
CA GLN A 790 64.47 27.66 -20.36
C GLN A 790 63.26 28.48 -19.89
N ALA A 791 62.05 27.93 -19.99
CA ALA A 791 60.82 28.59 -19.53
C ALA A 791 60.85 28.88 -18.01
N ALA A 792 61.49 28.01 -17.23
CA ALA A 792 61.71 28.24 -15.80
C ALA A 792 62.76 29.34 -15.53
N CYS A 793 63.84 29.41 -16.31
CA CYS A 793 64.85 30.47 -16.23
C CYS A 793 64.27 31.86 -16.58
N GLU A 794 63.29 31.90 -17.49
CA GLU A 794 62.56 33.11 -17.87
C GLU A 794 61.48 33.52 -16.86
N GLY A 795 61.22 32.69 -15.85
CA GLY A 795 60.26 32.97 -14.79
C GLY A 795 58.79 32.70 -15.14
N ASN A 796 58.49 32.03 -16.25
CA ASN A 796 57.11 31.77 -16.70
C ASN A 796 56.34 30.74 -15.86
N ILE A 797 57.02 29.99 -14.99
CA ILE A 797 56.42 28.99 -14.08
C ILE A 797 56.32 29.58 -12.67
N HIS A 798 55.12 30.04 -12.30
CA HIS A 798 54.85 30.63 -11.00
C HIS A 798 54.26 29.62 -10.01
N VAL A 799 54.73 29.63 -8.76
CA VAL A 799 54.08 28.91 -7.66
C VAL A 799 52.88 29.76 -7.19
N PRO A 800 51.71 29.16 -6.89
CA PRO A 800 50.56 29.91 -6.40
C PRO A 800 50.93 30.77 -5.17
N PRO A 801 50.47 32.03 -5.10
CA PRO A 801 50.80 32.92 -4.00
C PRO A 801 50.29 32.35 -2.68
N MET A 802 51.21 32.08 -1.74
CA MET A 802 50.89 31.69 -0.36
C MET A 802 50.71 32.97 0.49
N SER A 803 49.71 33.79 0.19
CA SER A 803 49.45 35.00 0.99
C SER A 803 48.61 34.65 2.22
N SER A 804 49.19 34.90 3.38
CA SER A 804 48.52 34.94 4.68
C SER A 804 47.69 36.23 4.80
N THR A 805 46.40 36.17 4.47
CA THR A 805 45.46 37.22 4.84
C THR A 805 44.89 36.89 6.22
N LYS A 806 45.49 37.47 7.26
CA LYS A 806 44.81 37.72 8.52
C LYS A 806 43.78 38.83 8.28
N ASN A 807 42.50 38.49 8.28
CA ASN A 807 41.38 39.41 8.54
C ASN A 807 40.44 38.62 9.47
N SER A 808 40.52 38.89 10.77
CA SER A 808 39.65 39.81 11.51
C SER A 808 38.31 39.14 11.88
N THR A 809 38.17 39.02 13.20
CA THR A 809 37.08 38.48 14.01
C THR A 809 35.64 38.81 13.59
N SER A 810 34.80 37.77 13.81
CA SER A 810 33.36 37.74 14.11
C SER A 810 32.31 38.20 13.08
N PRO A 811 31.94 37.30 12.15
CA PRO A 811 30.60 37.19 11.57
C PRO A 811 29.94 35.81 11.82
N ASP A 812 30.43 35.00 12.78
CA ASP A 812 30.03 33.60 12.91
C ASP A 812 28.65 33.38 13.56
N ASP A 813 28.21 34.25 14.49
CA ASP A 813 26.90 34.08 15.15
C ASP A 813 25.71 34.31 14.20
N ASN A 814 25.78 35.31 13.30
CA ASN A 814 24.75 35.56 12.29
C ASN A 814 24.62 34.40 11.29
N ASN A 815 25.71 33.70 10.99
CA ASN A 815 25.68 32.57 10.07
C ASN A 815 25.03 31.34 10.74
N MET A 816 25.24 31.14 12.05
CA MET A 816 24.67 30.01 12.77
C MET A 816 23.14 30.07 12.83
N GLU A 817 22.56 31.26 13.04
CA GLU A 817 21.10 31.45 12.97
C GLU A 817 20.55 31.19 11.56
N VAL A 818 21.25 31.65 10.51
CA VAL A 818 20.86 31.39 9.11
C VAL A 818 20.90 29.89 8.80
N TYR A 819 21.96 29.17 9.22
CA TYR A 819 22.05 27.73 9.02
C TYR A 819 21.03 26.94 9.85
N ASN A 820 20.71 27.39 11.06
CA ASN A 820 19.63 26.82 11.86
C ASN A 820 18.27 27.03 11.18
N GLY A 821 18.02 28.22 10.61
CA GLY A 821 16.82 28.48 9.80
C GLY A 821 16.71 27.55 8.59
N LEU A 822 17.83 27.30 7.89
CA LEU A 822 17.88 26.34 6.78
C LEU A 822 17.64 24.89 7.26
N LEU A 823 18.19 24.51 8.42
CA LEU A 823 17.94 23.19 9.01
C LEU A 823 16.45 22.98 9.30
N HIS A 824 15.82 23.96 9.96
CA HIS A 824 14.38 23.93 10.21
C HIS A 824 13.57 23.86 8.91
N GLY A 825 13.89 24.69 7.90
CA GLY A 825 13.19 24.68 6.62
C GLY A 825 13.30 23.35 5.86
N VAL A 826 14.48 22.73 5.83
CA VAL A 826 14.66 21.40 5.20
C VAL A 826 13.91 20.32 5.95
N CYS A 827 13.88 20.38 7.28
CA CYS A 827 13.12 19.42 8.09
C CYS A 827 11.60 19.60 7.92
N GLU A 828 11.12 20.83 7.73
CA GLU A 828 9.72 21.12 7.40
C GLU A 828 9.35 20.56 6.02
N GLU A 829 10.13 20.83 4.98
CA GLU A 829 9.89 20.26 3.63
C GLU A 829 9.92 18.73 3.64
N LEU A 830 10.86 18.13 4.37
CA LEU A 830 10.95 16.68 4.51
C LEU A 830 9.76 16.11 5.29
N ALA A 831 9.31 16.80 6.35
CA ALA A 831 8.13 16.42 7.11
C ALA A 831 6.87 16.49 6.24
N GLU A 832 6.69 17.56 5.47
CA GLU A 832 5.57 17.70 4.53
C GLU A 832 5.58 16.61 3.47
N TRP A 833 6.75 16.24 2.94
CA TRP A 833 6.88 15.14 1.99
C TRP A 833 6.43 13.81 2.60
N TYR A 834 6.91 13.46 3.80
CA TYR A 834 6.47 12.25 4.51
C TYR A 834 4.99 12.29 4.85
N PHE A 835 4.47 13.45 5.25
CA PHE A 835 3.07 13.63 5.61
C PHE A 835 2.16 13.43 4.39
N GLN A 836 2.52 14.03 3.25
CA GLN A 836 1.83 13.83 1.99
C GLN A 836 1.93 12.39 1.47
N ASP A 837 3.01 11.66 1.78
CA ASP A 837 3.15 10.22 1.46
C ASP A 837 2.24 9.33 2.34
N GLY A 838 1.62 9.88 3.39
CA GLY A 838 0.83 9.13 4.37
C GLY A 838 1.69 8.46 5.43
N ARG A 839 2.89 9.00 5.72
CA ARG A 839 3.81 8.55 6.79
C ARG A 839 3.90 9.58 7.91
N THR A 840 2.81 9.73 8.63
CA THR A 840 2.59 10.80 9.64
C THR A 840 3.57 10.73 10.81
N VAL A 841 3.87 9.53 11.30
CA VAL A 841 4.80 9.31 12.42
C VAL A 841 6.24 9.70 12.03
N LEU A 842 6.67 9.46 10.79
CA LEU A 842 7.98 9.91 10.31
C LEU A 842 8.03 11.43 10.12
N ALA A 843 6.94 12.05 9.67
CA ALA A 843 6.83 13.51 9.62
C ALA A 843 6.98 14.12 11.04
N ALA A 844 6.33 13.53 12.04
CA ALA A 844 6.51 13.93 13.44
C ALA A 844 7.96 13.73 13.92
N CYS A 845 8.64 12.65 13.51
CA CYS A 845 10.06 12.44 13.80
C CYS A 845 10.95 13.54 13.20
N CYS A 846 10.66 14.05 12.00
CA CYS A 846 11.41 15.17 11.40
C CYS A 846 11.32 16.43 12.26
N HIS A 847 10.14 16.76 12.80
CA HIS A 847 9.97 17.91 13.69
C HIS A 847 10.63 17.71 15.05
N LEU A 848 10.54 16.51 15.64
CA LEU A 848 11.23 16.17 16.88
C LEU A 848 12.77 16.18 16.72
N ALA A 849 13.30 15.84 15.55
CA ALA A 849 14.74 15.89 15.29
C ALA A 849 15.33 17.31 15.42
N VAL A 850 14.46 18.33 15.36
CA VAL A 850 14.79 19.76 15.48
C VAL A 850 14.10 20.41 16.70
N ASP A 851 13.76 19.62 17.73
CA ASP A 851 13.14 20.07 18.98
C ASP A 851 11.78 20.79 18.82
N ASN A 852 11.08 20.66 17.68
CA ASN A 852 9.77 21.27 17.45
C ASN A 852 8.62 20.33 17.85
N MET A 853 8.30 20.32 19.14
CA MET A 853 7.31 19.43 19.76
C MET A 853 5.87 19.74 19.32
N GLU A 854 5.51 21.01 19.15
CA GLU A 854 4.15 21.42 18.77
C GLU A 854 3.75 20.89 17.39
N LEU A 855 4.60 21.09 16.37
CA LEU A 855 4.33 20.60 15.02
C LEU A 855 4.40 19.07 14.93
N ALA A 856 5.26 18.43 15.73
CA ALA A 856 5.30 16.97 15.82
C ALA A 856 3.96 16.42 16.34
N MET A 857 3.41 17.01 17.40
CA MET A 857 2.11 16.64 17.94
C MET A 857 0.98 16.91 16.94
N ALA A 858 1.01 18.05 16.24
CA ALA A 858 0.04 18.36 15.20
C ALA A 858 0.07 17.32 14.05
N CYS A 859 1.25 16.87 13.62
CA CYS A 859 1.39 15.81 12.60
C CYS A 859 0.76 14.48 13.04
N LEU A 860 0.94 14.08 14.30
CA LEU A 860 0.33 12.85 14.82
C LEU A 860 -1.21 12.95 14.87
N ILE A 861 -1.73 14.10 15.31
CA ILE A 861 -3.18 14.34 15.41
C ILE A 861 -3.84 14.44 14.03
N ARG A 862 -3.21 15.14 13.08
CA ARG A 862 -3.67 15.20 11.67
C ARG A 862 -3.52 13.87 10.94
N GLY A 863 -2.65 12.99 11.44
CA GLY A 863 -2.47 11.63 10.94
C GLY A 863 -3.44 10.58 11.48
N ASN A 864 -4.35 10.96 12.39
CA ASN A 864 -5.22 10.06 13.16
C ASN A 864 -4.48 9.00 14.00
N GLU A 865 -3.24 9.27 14.42
CA GLU A 865 -2.47 8.42 15.34
C GLU A 865 -2.68 8.90 16.79
N LEU A 866 -3.95 8.97 17.22
CA LEU A 866 -4.39 9.65 18.45
C LEU A 866 -3.81 9.00 19.72
N GLU A 867 -3.80 7.67 19.80
CA GLU A 867 -3.24 6.94 20.95
C GLU A 867 -1.74 7.21 21.11
N LEU A 868 -1.01 7.30 19.99
CA LEU A 868 0.42 7.61 20.00
C LEU A 868 0.67 9.08 20.37
N ALA A 869 -0.15 9.99 19.84
CA ALA A 869 -0.09 11.40 20.20
C ALA A 869 -0.27 11.60 21.71
N VAL A 870 -1.29 10.97 22.32
CA VAL A 870 -1.50 11.05 23.77
C VAL A 870 -0.31 10.46 24.54
N CYS A 871 0.20 9.28 24.15
CA CYS A 871 1.37 8.68 24.80
C CYS A 871 2.58 9.63 24.80
N VAL A 872 2.89 10.23 23.65
CA VAL A 872 4.05 11.13 23.49
C VAL A 872 3.81 12.45 24.21
N GLY A 873 2.62 13.03 24.08
CA GLY A 873 2.24 14.29 24.69
C GLY A 873 2.30 14.27 26.22
N VAL A 874 1.88 13.16 26.86
CA VAL A 874 2.01 12.96 28.31
C VAL A 874 3.48 12.95 28.75
N VAL A 875 4.39 12.46 27.90
CA VAL A 875 5.83 12.39 28.20
C VAL A 875 6.55 13.71 27.93
N LEU A 876 6.15 14.45 26.90
CA LEU A 876 6.71 15.77 26.58
C LEU A 876 6.29 16.88 27.57
N GLY A 877 5.23 16.65 28.36
CA GLY A 877 4.82 17.52 29.46
C GLY A 877 4.14 18.83 28.99
N GLU A 878 4.41 19.92 29.70
CA GLU A 878 3.67 21.20 29.57
C GLU A 878 3.68 21.78 28.15
N VAL A 879 4.79 21.65 27.41
CA VAL A 879 4.93 22.19 26.04
C VAL A 879 3.92 21.56 25.07
N ALA A 880 3.55 20.30 25.29
CA ALA A 880 2.60 19.58 24.45
C ALA A 880 1.18 19.54 25.03
N GLN A 881 0.93 20.11 26.22
CA GLN A 881 -0.31 19.90 26.99
C GLN A 881 -1.57 20.27 26.20
N GLN A 882 -1.57 21.40 25.49
CA GLN A 882 -2.73 21.84 24.71
C GLN A 882 -3.06 20.87 23.57
N ALA A 883 -2.04 20.40 22.85
CA ALA A 883 -2.20 19.42 21.78
C ALA A 883 -2.63 18.05 22.35
N THR A 884 -2.09 17.65 23.52
CA THR A 884 -2.47 16.43 24.23
C THR A 884 -3.95 16.44 24.65
N ASN A 885 -4.42 17.56 25.20
CA ASN A 885 -5.82 17.74 25.58
C ASN A 885 -6.75 17.60 24.36
N TYR A 886 -6.36 18.20 23.23
CA TYR A 886 -7.13 18.07 21.98
C TYR A 886 -7.11 16.64 21.42
N ALA A 887 -5.96 15.95 21.48
CA ALA A 887 -5.86 14.55 21.10
C ALA A 887 -6.73 13.64 21.98
N LEU A 888 -6.76 13.88 23.30
CA LEU A 888 -7.63 13.18 24.25
C LEU A 888 -9.11 13.39 23.95
N GLU A 889 -9.53 14.61 23.55
CA GLU A 889 -10.91 14.88 23.14
C GLU A 889 -11.30 14.06 21.90
N LEU A 890 -10.46 14.05 20.86
CA LEU A 890 -10.71 13.25 19.65
C LEU A 890 -10.69 11.75 19.95
N LEU A 891 -9.77 11.29 20.81
CA LEU A 891 -9.71 9.90 21.23
C LEU A 891 -10.94 9.49 22.06
N ALA A 892 -11.45 10.38 22.91
CA ALA A 892 -12.70 10.15 23.61
C ALA A 892 -13.87 10.02 22.63
N ARG A 893 -13.94 10.87 21.58
CA ARG A 893 -14.96 10.77 20.51
C ARG A 893 -14.90 9.42 19.78
N LYS A 894 -13.70 8.90 19.48
CA LYS A 894 -13.52 7.55 18.92
C LYS A 894 -14.19 6.47 19.76
N TYR A 895 -14.14 6.60 21.10
CA TYR A 895 -14.76 5.67 22.04
C TYR A 895 -16.18 6.05 22.49
N MET A 896 -16.82 7.06 21.89
CA MET A 896 -18.24 7.39 22.13
C MET A 896 -19.17 6.45 21.35
N SER A 897 -19.09 5.15 21.64
CA SER A 897 -20.00 4.13 21.12
C SER A 897 -20.39 3.17 22.24
N ALA A 898 -21.52 2.48 22.14
CA ALA A 898 -21.86 1.44 23.10
C ALA A 898 -21.02 0.19 22.81
N PRO A 899 -20.29 -0.42 23.78
CA PRO A 899 -20.30 -0.22 25.24
C PRO A 899 -19.11 0.60 25.81
N THR A 900 -18.41 1.40 25.02
CA THR A 900 -17.14 2.05 25.40
C THR A 900 -17.27 3.43 26.05
N TRP A 901 -18.48 3.84 26.48
CA TRP A 901 -18.73 5.15 27.12
C TRP A 901 -17.90 5.39 28.39
N ASP A 902 -17.74 4.37 29.23
CA ASP A 902 -16.92 4.45 30.44
C ASP A 902 -15.44 4.74 30.10
N LEU A 903 -14.94 4.19 28.99
CA LEU A 903 -13.57 4.43 28.53
C LEU A 903 -13.39 5.88 28.07
N ALA A 904 -14.37 6.42 27.33
CA ALA A 904 -14.37 7.82 26.92
C ALA A 904 -14.39 8.76 28.14
N ALA A 905 -15.17 8.45 29.17
CA ALA A 905 -15.20 9.22 30.42
C ALA A 905 -13.83 9.22 31.13
N ASN A 906 -13.16 8.07 31.20
CA ASN A 906 -11.84 7.96 31.82
C ASN A 906 -10.78 8.78 31.08
N LEU A 907 -10.81 8.82 29.75
CA LEU A 907 -9.92 9.67 28.95
C LEU A 907 -10.17 11.16 29.19
N LEU A 908 -11.43 11.59 29.22
CA LEU A 908 -11.79 12.99 29.45
C LEU A 908 -11.38 13.47 30.85
N ARG A 909 -11.35 12.58 31.85
CA ARG A 909 -10.85 12.91 33.19
C ARG A 909 -9.36 13.25 33.24
N MET A 910 -8.58 12.85 32.23
CA MET A 910 -7.17 13.23 32.13
C MET A 910 -6.97 14.70 31.73
N ILE A 911 -8.02 15.34 31.17
CA ILE A 911 -7.97 16.73 30.71
C ILE A 911 -8.30 17.67 31.90
N PRO A 912 -7.52 18.75 32.13
CA PRO A 912 -7.91 19.82 33.05
C PRO A 912 -9.15 20.57 32.53
N ASP A 913 -10.05 21.00 33.42
CA ASP A 913 -11.32 21.68 33.07
C ASP A 913 -12.28 20.85 32.17
N ASN A 914 -12.46 19.59 32.53
CA ASN A 914 -13.23 18.60 31.77
C ASN A 914 -14.77 18.68 31.90
N GLU A 915 -15.31 19.58 32.72
CA GLU A 915 -16.73 19.58 33.08
C GLU A 915 -17.63 19.62 31.83
N ILE A 916 -17.35 20.53 30.89
CA ILE A 916 -18.11 20.68 29.64
C ILE A 916 -18.01 19.42 28.77
N LEU A 917 -16.84 18.78 28.72
CA LEU A 917 -16.61 17.58 27.92
C LEU A 917 -17.36 16.37 28.50
N LEU A 918 -17.39 16.24 29.82
CA LEU A 918 -18.18 15.22 30.53
C LEU A 918 -19.68 15.46 30.35
N VAL A 919 -20.13 16.72 30.40
CA VAL A 919 -21.53 17.09 30.07
C VAL A 919 -21.89 16.62 28.66
N LYS A 920 -21.05 16.93 27.66
CA LYS A 920 -21.25 16.51 26.27
C LYS A 920 -21.34 14.99 26.13
N LEU A 921 -20.45 14.25 26.80
CA LEU A 921 -20.46 12.78 26.81
C LEU A 921 -21.78 12.23 27.38
N CYS A 922 -22.19 12.70 28.56
CA CYS A 922 -23.42 12.25 29.22
C CYS A 922 -24.68 12.64 28.46
N ALA A 923 -24.69 13.81 27.81
CA ALA A 923 -25.81 14.28 27.00
C ALA A 923 -26.03 13.40 25.76
N PHE A 924 -24.95 12.93 25.13
CA PHE A 924 -25.03 12.15 23.88
C PHE A 924 -25.23 10.65 24.10
N CYS A 925 -24.93 10.11 25.29
CA CYS A 925 -25.06 8.69 25.61
C CYS A 925 -26.48 8.15 25.32
N PRO A 926 -26.63 7.19 24.38
CA PRO A 926 -27.90 6.51 24.14
C PRO A 926 -28.05 5.38 25.17
N GLY A 927 -29.05 5.49 26.03
CA GLY A 927 -29.26 4.48 27.08
C GLY A 927 -30.54 4.69 27.87
N ASN A 928 -30.87 3.68 28.67
CA ASN A 928 -31.95 3.77 29.64
C ASN A 928 -31.58 4.81 30.71
N THR A 929 -32.58 5.40 31.39
CA THR A 929 -32.33 6.40 32.44
C THR A 929 -31.37 5.89 33.52
N ALA A 930 -31.38 4.60 33.82
CA ALA A 930 -30.45 3.96 34.75
C ALA A 930 -28.99 3.98 34.28
N GLU A 931 -28.71 3.70 33.00
CA GLU A 931 -27.35 3.70 32.43
C GLU A 931 -26.79 5.12 32.34
N ILE A 932 -27.66 6.09 32.00
CA ILE A 932 -27.31 7.51 31.99
C ILE A 932 -27.01 7.99 33.41
N ASN A 933 -27.78 7.55 34.40
CA ASN A 933 -27.55 7.91 35.80
C ASN A 933 -26.26 7.29 36.35
N ASP A 934 -25.96 6.03 36.01
CA ASP A 934 -24.69 5.37 36.38
C ASP A 934 -23.48 6.12 35.78
N LEU A 935 -23.54 6.49 34.50
CA LEU A 935 -22.48 7.28 33.86
C LEU A 935 -22.35 8.67 34.49
N ARG A 936 -23.45 9.32 34.88
CA ARG A 936 -23.44 10.62 35.57
C ARG A 936 -22.82 10.56 36.96
N GLU A 937 -23.19 9.55 37.73
CA GLU A 937 -22.62 9.32 39.07
C GLU A 937 -21.11 9.12 38.96
N LYS A 938 -20.68 8.26 38.01
CA LYS A 938 -19.26 8.12 37.66
C LYS A 938 -18.64 9.47 37.28
N CYS A 939 -19.31 10.28 36.45
CA CYS A 939 -18.78 11.59 36.01
C CYS A 939 -18.89 12.70 37.08
N SER A 940 -19.41 12.41 38.28
CA SER A 940 -19.63 13.41 39.36
C SER A 940 -20.48 14.61 38.93
N LEU A 941 -21.50 14.37 38.09
CA LEU A 941 -22.41 15.41 37.59
C LEU A 941 -23.70 15.51 38.46
N PRO A 942 -24.38 16.67 38.50
CA PRO A 942 -25.62 16.86 39.27
C PRO A 942 -26.76 15.95 38.80
N SER A 943 -27.74 15.74 39.69
CA SER A 943 -28.93 14.92 39.37
C SER A 943 -29.81 15.58 38.31
N LEU A 944 -30.71 14.80 37.69
CA LEU A 944 -31.62 15.27 36.64
C LEU A 944 -32.50 16.44 37.12
N GLU A 945 -33.01 16.37 38.35
CA GLU A 945 -33.90 17.39 38.94
C GLU A 945 -33.14 18.67 39.29
N GLU A 946 -31.91 18.55 39.82
CA GLU A 946 -31.04 19.69 40.09
C GLU A 946 -30.61 20.40 38.80
N CYS A 947 -30.29 19.64 37.74
CA CYS A 947 -29.96 20.21 36.42
C CYS A 947 -31.13 21.04 35.87
N GLN A 948 -32.37 20.58 36.03
CA GLN A 948 -33.54 21.32 35.56
C GLN A 948 -33.71 22.65 36.31
N GLY A 949 -33.56 22.66 37.63
CA GLY A 949 -33.61 23.90 38.42
C GLY A 949 -32.49 24.89 38.08
N LEU A 950 -31.26 24.38 37.89
CA LEU A 950 -30.11 25.21 37.48
C LEU A 950 -30.29 25.78 36.07
N ALA A 951 -30.89 25.02 35.14
CA ALA A 951 -31.16 25.49 33.78
C ALA A 951 -32.18 26.65 33.77
N GLU A 952 -33.24 26.54 34.58
CA GLU A 952 -34.27 27.58 34.68
C GLU A 952 -33.75 28.85 35.34
N SER A 953 -32.88 28.73 36.35
CA SER A 953 -32.19 29.88 36.96
C SER A 953 -31.27 30.57 35.95
N ALA A 954 -30.41 29.81 35.26
CA ALA A 954 -29.50 30.38 34.26
C ALA A 954 -30.23 31.04 33.10
N ALA A 955 -31.36 30.46 32.67
CA ALA A 955 -32.22 31.06 31.65
C ALA A 955 -32.87 32.37 32.12
N ALA A 956 -33.25 32.47 33.40
CA ALA A 956 -33.78 33.69 34.00
C ALA A 956 -32.71 34.79 34.15
N ASP A 957 -31.47 34.39 34.43
CA ASP A 957 -30.31 35.28 34.54
C ASP A 957 -29.78 35.75 33.17
N GLY A 958 -30.29 35.19 32.06
CA GLY A 958 -29.88 35.53 30.70
C GLY A 958 -28.58 34.85 30.23
N ASP A 959 -28.02 33.91 31.00
CA ASP A 959 -26.85 33.12 30.60
C ASP A 959 -27.28 31.92 29.73
N VAL A 960 -27.37 32.17 28.43
CA VAL A 960 -27.78 31.17 27.42
C VAL A 960 -26.85 29.97 27.40
N PHE A 961 -25.55 30.15 27.66
CA PHE A 961 -24.57 29.06 27.60
C PHE A 961 -24.77 28.08 28.75
N GLN A 962 -24.88 28.58 29.99
CA GLN A 962 -25.16 27.74 31.16
C GLN A 962 -26.56 27.14 31.10
N ALA A 963 -27.55 27.89 30.63
CA ALA A 963 -28.91 27.36 30.43
C ALA A 963 -28.91 26.17 29.45
N ALA A 964 -28.25 26.31 28.28
CA ALA A 964 -28.14 25.23 27.31
C ALA A 964 -27.38 24.02 27.90
N LYS A 965 -26.27 24.25 28.61
CA LYS A 965 -25.48 23.21 29.29
C LYS A 965 -26.32 22.36 30.24
N PHE A 966 -27.13 22.99 31.11
CA PHE A 966 -27.95 22.26 32.07
C PHE A 966 -29.21 21.65 31.45
N TYR A 967 -29.83 22.29 30.45
CA TYR A 967 -30.97 21.71 29.72
C TYR A 967 -30.57 20.42 28.99
N LEU A 968 -29.37 20.36 28.40
CA LEU A 968 -28.83 19.11 27.79
C LEU A 968 -28.81 17.93 28.76
N LEU A 969 -28.58 18.23 30.05
CA LEU A 969 -28.54 17.26 31.12
C LEU A 969 -29.90 17.03 31.79
N SER A 970 -30.95 17.72 31.37
CA SER A 970 -32.29 17.57 31.95
C SER A 970 -33.08 16.43 31.30
N SER A 971 -34.31 16.23 31.77
CA SER A 971 -35.28 15.32 31.15
C SER A 971 -35.74 15.78 29.76
N GLU A 972 -35.63 17.08 29.45
CA GLU A 972 -36.11 17.74 28.22
C GLU A 972 -34.99 18.50 27.49
N PRO A 973 -34.01 17.80 26.88
CA PRO A 973 -32.89 18.43 26.16
C PRO A 973 -33.33 19.26 24.95
N GLU A 974 -34.52 19.00 24.38
CA GLU A 974 -35.10 19.79 23.30
C GLU A 974 -35.29 21.28 23.63
N ARG A 975 -35.49 21.66 24.91
CA ARG A 975 -35.64 23.08 25.28
C ARG A 975 -34.37 23.89 25.04
N ALA A 976 -33.19 23.25 25.04
CA ALA A 976 -31.94 23.89 24.70
C ALA A 976 -31.91 24.34 23.22
N LEU A 977 -32.55 23.60 22.30
CA LEU A 977 -32.57 23.94 20.87
C LEU A 977 -33.20 25.31 20.64
N ALA A 978 -34.40 25.54 21.18
CA ALA A 978 -35.14 26.77 20.94
C ALA A 978 -34.37 28.00 21.46
N ILE A 979 -33.81 27.91 22.68
CA ILE A 979 -33.07 29.00 23.32
C ILE A 979 -31.75 29.26 22.56
N GLY A 980 -30.99 28.20 22.28
CA GLY A 980 -29.68 28.32 21.64
C GLY A 980 -29.77 28.78 20.18
N ILE A 981 -30.72 28.25 19.40
CA ILE A 981 -30.90 28.66 17.99
C ILE A 981 -31.33 30.14 17.91
N THR A 982 -32.21 30.59 18.81
CA THR A 982 -32.63 32.00 18.87
C THR A 982 -31.43 32.92 19.11
N PHE A 983 -30.60 32.60 20.10
CA PHE A 983 -29.36 33.33 20.37
C PHE A 983 -28.42 33.38 19.15
N VAL A 984 -28.20 32.24 18.49
CA VAL A 984 -27.33 32.17 17.30
C VAL A 984 -27.87 33.03 16.15
N LYS A 985 -29.19 33.04 15.93
CA LYS A 985 -29.82 33.88 14.90
C LYS A 985 -29.66 35.38 15.20
N GLU A 986 -29.79 35.78 16.46
CA GLU A 986 -29.56 37.17 16.89
C GLU A 986 -28.10 37.59 16.66
N GLN A 987 -27.14 36.73 17.02
CA GLN A 987 -25.72 36.99 16.79
C GLN A 987 -25.39 37.10 15.31
N LEU A 988 -25.87 36.17 14.48
CA LEU A 988 -25.63 36.20 13.02
C LEU A 988 -26.24 37.42 12.32
N SER A 989 -27.28 38.02 12.93
CA SER A 989 -27.91 39.24 12.42
C SER A 989 -27.14 40.51 12.78
N SER A 990 -26.16 40.42 13.69
CA SER A 990 -25.29 41.53 14.07
C SER A 990 -24.17 41.76 13.04
N SER A 991 -23.61 42.97 12.97
CA SER A 991 -22.56 43.32 12.00
C SER A 991 -21.15 42.86 12.40
N GLU A 992 -20.91 42.58 13.68
CA GLU A 992 -19.57 42.32 14.26
C GLU A 992 -19.44 40.91 14.88
N TRP A 993 -20.20 39.92 14.41
CA TRP A 993 -20.09 38.58 14.95
C TRP A 993 -18.81 37.85 14.49
N THR A 994 -18.32 36.95 15.34
CA THR A 994 -17.17 36.08 15.05
C THR A 994 -17.57 34.61 15.23
N VAL A 995 -16.83 33.69 14.60
CA VAL A 995 -17.08 32.26 14.77
C VAL A 995 -16.97 31.85 16.25
N GLU A 996 -16.13 32.52 17.03
CA GLU A 996 -15.93 32.24 18.47
C GLU A 996 -17.14 32.59 19.35
N SER A 997 -17.98 33.56 18.95
CA SER A 997 -19.18 33.89 19.73
C SER A 997 -20.33 32.91 19.52
N VAL A 998 -20.38 32.25 18.37
CA VAL A 998 -21.49 31.38 17.95
C VAL A 998 -21.16 29.89 18.13
N HIS A 999 -19.92 29.48 17.83
CA HIS A 999 -19.52 28.08 17.80
C HIS A 999 -19.74 27.33 19.14
N PRO A 1000 -19.41 27.88 20.33
CA PRO A 1000 -19.56 27.14 21.59
C PRO A 1000 -20.99 26.67 21.87
N ILE A 1001 -21.98 27.49 21.53
CA ILE A 1001 -23.40 27.14 21.71
C ILE A 1001 -23.84 26.11 20.67
N LEU A 1002 -23.48 26.29 19.39
CA LEU A 1002 -23.79 25.28 18.35
C LEU A 1002 -23.14 23.93 18.64
N ASP A 1003 -21.92 23.94 19.17
CA ASP A 1003 -21.22 22.72 19.57
C ASP A 1003 -21.98 22.01 20.70
N LEU A 1004 -22.41 22.72 21.75
CA LEU A 1004 -23.27 22.14 22.79
C LEU A 1004 -24.57 21.54 22.23
N LEU A 1005 -25.28 22.27 21.38
CA LEU A 1005 -26.53 21.80 20.76
C LEU A 1005 -26.33 20.55 19.88
N SER A 1006 -25.13 20.37 19.33
CA SER A 1006 -24.81 19.19 18.50
C SER A 1006 -24.73 17.88 19.29
N TYR A 1007 -24.62 17.92 20.62
CA TYR A 1007 -24.61 16.75 21.50
C TYR A 1007 -26.01 16.33 21.96
N ILE A 1008 -27.08 16.95 21.47
CA ILE A 1008 -28.45 16.48 21.69
C ILE A 1008 -28.61 15.10 21.04
N ARG A 1009 -29.18 14.17 21.80
CA ARG A 1009 -29.36 12.79 21.35
C ARG A 1009 -30.17 12.70 20.05
N THR A 1010 -29.71 11.82 19.17
CA THR A 1010 -30.27 11.66 17.82
C THR A 1010 -31.73 11.16 17.85
N ASP A 1011 -32.10 10.33 18.82
CA ASP A 1011 -33.48 9.85 19.02
C ASP A 1011 -34.46 11.00 19.30
N ARG A 1012 -34.02 12.00 20.07
CA ARG A 1012 -34.79 13.21 20.38
C ARG A 1012 -34.81 14.20 19.22
N LEU A 1013 -33.67 14.35 18.55
CA LEU A 1013 -33.54 15.25 17.40
C LEU A 1013 -34.43 14.83 16.21
N ILE A 1014 -34.68 13.53 16.03
CA ILE A 1014 -35.48 12.98 14.93
C ILE A 1014 -37.00 13.12 15.17
N LEU A 1015 -37.43 13.47 16.39
CA LEU A 1015 -38.85 13.62 16.71
C LEU A 1015 -39.54 14.66 15.79
N PRO A 1016 -40.78 14.41 15.31
CA PRO A 1016 -41.47 15.31 14.39
C PRO A 1016 -41.61 16.74 14.92
N LYS A 1017 -41.80 16.89 16.23
CA LYS A 1017 -41.93 18.19 16.91
C LYS A 1017 -40.68 19.07 16.79
N CYS A 1018 -39.49 18.45 16.68
CA CYS A 1018 -38.21 19.15 16.59
C CYS A 1018 -37.71 19.27 15.14
N SER A 1019 -38.53 18.94 14.13
CA SER A 1019 -38.09 18.88 12.73
C SER A 1019 -37.59 20.24 12.22
N GLU A 1020 -38.28 21.33 12.56
CA GLU A 1020 -37.90 22.68 12.15
C GLU A 1020 -36.58 23.11 12.82
N ASP A 1021 -36.49 23.00 14.15
CA ASP A 1021 -35.30 23.33 14.93
C ASP A 1021 -34.09 22.49 14.52
N ARG A 1022 -34.29 21.19 14.25
CA ARG A 1022 -33.25 20.31 13.69
C ARG A 1022 -32.74 20.86 12.36
N ASN A 1023 -33.64 21.26 11.46
CA ASN A 1023 -33.23 21.77 10.15
C ASN A 1023 -32.44 23.08 10.28
N GLN A 1024 -32.85 23.96 11.19
CA GLN A 1024 -32.11 25.18 11.54
C GLN A 1024 -30.71 24.83 12.05
N LEU A 1025 -30.60 23.89 13.00
CA LEU A 1025 -29.33 23.43 13.54
C LEU A 1025 -28.39 22.88 12.46
N LEU A 1026 -28.88 22.01 11.57
CA LEU A 1026 -28.07 21.42 10.50
C LEU A 1026 -27.51 22.48 9.54
N ILE A 1027 -28.31 23.49 9.20
CA ILE A 1027 -27.89 24.59 8.31
C ILE A 1027 -26.84 25.45 9.01
N LEU A 1028 -27.08 25.82 10.27
CA LEU A 1028 -26.15 26.64 11.05
C LEU A 1028 -24.81 25.93 11.29
N CYS A 1029 -24.84 24.64 11.65
CA CYS A 1029 -23.63 23.82 11.79
C CYS A 1029 -22.91 23.61 10.46
N GLY A 1030 -23.63 23.45 9.34
CA GLY A 1030 -23.04 23.35 8.01
C GLY A 1030 -22.27 24.62 7.61
N TYR A 1031 -22.87 25.79 7.83
CA TYR A 1031 -22.26 27.08 7.52
C TYR A 1031 -21.05 27.39 8.43
N ILE A 1032 -21.22 27.29 9.75
CA ILE A 1032 -20.10 27.52 10.69
C ILE A 1032 -18.99 26.48 10.49
N GLY A 1033 -19.35 25.23 10.17
CA GLY A 1033 -18.39 24.20 9.80
C GLY A 1033 -17.59 24.54 8.54
N ALA A 1034 -18.20 25.19 7.54
CA ALA A 1034 -17.48 25.68 6.35
C ALA A 1034 -16.44 26.75 6.72
N LEU A 1035 -16.80 27.68 7.61
CA LEU A 1035 -15.88 28.71 8.11
C LEU A 1035 -14.72 28.12 8.91
N LEU A 1036 -14.99 27.12 9.76
CA LEU A 1036 -13.94 26.37 10.48
C LEU A 1036 -13.05 25.56 9.53
N ALA A 1037 -13.62 24.98 8.46
CA ALA A 1037 -12.85 24.29 7.43
C ALA A 1037 -11.91 25.25 6.68
N ILE A 1038 -12.33 26.49 6.43
CA ILE A 1038 -11.48 27.54 5.86
C ILE A 1038 -10.36 27.89 6.84
N ARG A 1039 -10.67 28.08 8.13
CA ARG A 1039 -9.68 28.35 9.19
C ARG A 1039 -8.55 27.31 9.19
N ARG A 1040 -8.91 26.03 9.04
CA ARG A 1040 -7.99 24.89 9.05
C ARG A 1040 -7.41 24.54 7.67
N LYS A 1041 -7.72 25.31 6.62
CA LYS A 1041 -7.28 25.06 5.24
C LYS A 1041 -7.68 23.68 4.68
N TYR A 1042 -8.86 23.18 5.05
CA TYR A 1042 -9.41 21.91 4.54
C TYR A 1042 -10.07 22.09 3.16
N SER A 1043 -9.24 22.32 2.13
CA SER A 1043 -9.70 22.72 0.79
C SER A 1043 -10.66 21.74 0.10
N SER A 1044 -10.59 20.43 0.41
CA SER A 1044 -11.45 19.41 -0.21
C SER A 1044 -12.90 19.50 0.25
N ILE A 1045 -13.14 19.81 1.53
CA ILE A 1045 -14.49 19.78 2.13
C ILE A 1045 -15.18 21.15 2.15
N VAL A 1046 -14.44 22.27 2.02
CA VAL A 1046 -15.03 23.62 2.02
C VAL A 1046 -16.15 23.74 0.97
N PRO A 1047 -15.95 23.38 -0.32
CA PRO A 1047 -17.03 23.39 -1.31
C PRO A 1047 -18.20 22.48 -0.94
N ALA A 1048 -17.91 21.30 -0.38
CA ALA A 1048 -18.93 20.32 0.00
C ALA A 1048 -19.81 20.81 1.14
N LEU A 1049 -19.27 21.56 2.12
CA LEU A 1049 -20.02 22.14 3.23
C LEU A 1049 -20.92 23.31 2.79
N TYR A 1050 -20.43 24.18 1.90
CA TYR A 1050 -21.25 25.23 1.29
C TYR A 1050 -22.37 24.64 0.43
N GLU A 1051 -22.09 23.59 -0.34
CA GLU A 1051 -23.10 22.88 -1.12
C GLU A 1051 -24.13 22.18 -0.21
N TYR A 1052 -23.68 21.48 0.83
CA TYR A 1052 -24.54 20.86 1.85
C TYR A 1052 -25.52 21.88 2.44
N THR A 1053 -25.01 23.03 2.88
CA THR A 1053 -25.80 24.11 3.48
C THR A 1053 -26.82 24.66 2.47
N SER A 1054 -26.38 24.89 1.22
CA SER A 1054 -27.23 25.38 0.13
C SER A 1054 -28.34 24.39 -0.24
N GLN A 1055 -28.04 23.09 -0.28
CA GLN A 1055 -29.02 22.05 -0.57
C GLN A 1055 -30.06 21.93 0.55
N LEU A 1056 -29.67 22.08 1.82
CA LEU A 1056 -30.60 22.09 2.94
C LEU A 1056 -31.53 23.33 2.91
N LEU A 1057 -30.98 24.52 2.63
CA LEU A 1057 -31.76 25.75 2.44
C LEU A 1057 -32.77 25.65 1.30
N LYS A 1058 -32.42 24.99 0.18
CA LYS A 1058 -33.33 24.80 -0.95
C LYS A 1058 -34.44 23.79 -0.69
N ARG A 1059 -34.13 22.71 0.04
CA ARG A 1059 -35.07 21.58 0.23
C ARG A 1059 -36.03 21.79 1.41
N ARG A 1060 -35.72 22.68 2.33
CA ARG A 1060 -36.43 22.84 3.60
C ARG A 1060 -36.83 24.30 3.78
N GLU A 1061 -38.12 24.56 3.98
CA GLU A 1061 -38.60 25.90 4.34
C GLU A 1061 -38.20 26.20 5.80
N VAL A 1062 -37.20 27.05 5.99
CA VAL A 1062 -36.59 27.31 7.31
C VAL A 1062 -36.25 28.80 7.47
N SER A 1063 -36.50 29.36 8.66
CA SER A 1063 -36.21 30.76 8.98
C SER A 1063 -34.80 30.95 9.57
N VAL A 1064 -33.79 31.13 8.71
CA VAL A 1064 -32.40 31.44 9.14
C VAL A 1064 -31.89 32.72 8.45
N PRO A 1065 -31.01 33.52 9.09
CA PRO A 1065 -30.46 34.76 8.53
C PRO A 1065 -29.33 34.48 7.53
N LEU A 1066 -29.54 33.56 6.58
CA LEU A 1066 -28.57 33.15 5.57
C LEU A 1066 -29.24 33.10 4.20
N GLN A 1067 -28.57 33.62 3.17
CA GLN A 1067 -29.05 33.60 1.79
C GLN A 1067 -28.12 32.76 0.91
N ILE A 1068 -28.70 32.05 -0.07
CA ILE A 1068 -27.93 31.20 -1.00
C ILE A 1068 -26.95 32.03 -1.82
N ASP A 1069 -27.34 33.24 -2.21
CA ASP A 1069 -26.49 34.13 -3.02
C ASP A 1069 -25.25 34.59 -2.23
N GLN A 1070 -25.41 34.88 -0.93
CA GLN A 1070 -24.30 35.19 -0.03
C GLN A 1070 -23.32 34.01 0.08
N LEU A 1071 -23.84 32.78 0.25
CA LEU A 1071 -23.02 31.56 0.33
C LEU A 1071 -22.21 31.34 -0.95
N SER A 1072 -22.81 31.60 -2.13
CA SER A 1072 -22.08 31.48 -3.41
C SER A 1072 -21.00 32.55 -3.58
N ALA A 1073 -21.27 33.80 -3.18
CA ALA A 1073 -20.30 34.89 -3.26
C ALA A 1073 -19.09 34.63 -2.36
N GLU A 1074 -19.31 34.22 -1.11
CA GLU A 1074 -18.23 33.86 -0.18
C GLU A 1074 -17.36 32.71 -0.70
N LEU A 1075 -17.97 31.67 -1.26
CA LEU A 1075 -17.24 30.53 -1.84
C LEU A 1075 -16.40 30.94 -3.06
N ASP A 1076 -16.93 31.80 -3.93
CA ASP A 1076 -16.21 32.30 -5.10
C ASP A 1076 -15.07 33.25 -4.73
N ALA A 1077 -15.28 34.11 -3.72
CA ALA A 1077 -14.23 34.96 -3.15
C ALA A 1077 -13.10 34.12 -2.52
N TRP A 1078 -13.44 33.06 -1.78
CA TRP A 1078 -12.46 32.14 -1.21
C TRP A 1078 -11.67 31.37 -2.27
N ARG A 1079 -12.27 30.99 -3.41
CA ARG A 1079 -11.54 30.28 -4.49
C ARG A 1079 -10.56 31.16 -5.26
N THR A 1080 -10.79 32.47 -5.33
CA THR A 1080 -10.07 33.38 -6.24
C THR A 1080 -8.94 34.17 -5.58
N CYS A 1081 -9.02 34.42 -4.27
CA CYS A 1081 -8.04 35.23 -3.54
C CYS A 1081 -6.75 34.53 -3.05
N PRO A 1082 -6.74 33.23 -2.65
CA PRO A 1082 -5.57 32.63 -1.99
C PRO A 1082 -4.53 31.94 -2.91
N GLU A 1083 -4.74 31.86 -4.24
CA GLU A 1083 -3.70 31.31 -5.13
C GLU A 1083 -2.69 32.38 -5.57
N GLU A 1084 -1.39 32.05 -5.53
CA GLU A 1084 -0.31 32.95 -5.97
C GLU A 1084 -0.32 33.25 -7.49
N VAL A 1085 -1.18 32.62 -8.31
CA VAL A 1085 -1.30 32.98 -9.73
C VAL A 1085 -2.69 32.67 -10.32
N PRO A 1086 -3.73 33.51 -10.12
CA PRO A 1086 -4.95 33.38 -10.90
C PRO A 1086 -4.75 33.96 -12.31
N TYR A 1087 -5.29 33.28 -13.33
CA TYR A 1087 -5.34 33.76 -14.73
C TYR A 1087 -6.05 35.13 -14.90
N SER A 1088 -6.80 35.54 -13.87
CA SER A 1088 -7.48 36.83 -13.77
C SER A 1088 -7.33 37.41 -12.36
N PRO A 1089 -6.90 38.67 -12.18
CA PRO A 1089 -6.78 39.26 -10.85
C PRO A 1089 -8.16 39.33 -10.16
N PRO A 1090 -8.25 39.04 -8.85
CA PRO A 1090 -9.51 39.11 -8.12
C PRO A 1090 -10.05 40.54 -8.11
N SER A 1091 -11.37 40.68 -8.29
CA SER A 1091 -12.07 41.97 -8.27
C SER A 1091 -12.04 42.60 -6.87
N GLU A 1092 -12.20 43.94 -6.77
CA GLU A 1092 -12.23 44.62 -5.47
C GLU A 1092 -13.38 44.13 -4.57
N ALA A 1093 -14.52 43.76 -5.16
CA ALA A 1093 -15.64 43.18 -4.42
C ALA A 1093 -15.28 41.82 -3.79
N GLN A 1094 -14.64 40.92 -4.55
CA GLN A 1094 -14.17 39.62 -4.04
C GLN A 1094 -13.10 39.77 -2.96
N LYS A 1095 -12.19 40.75 -3.09
CA LYS A 1095 -11.20 41.06 -2.06
C LYS A 1095 -11.87 41.58 -0.78
N ALA A 1096 -12.85 42.47 -0.91
CA ALA A 1096 -13.59 42.99 0.24
C ALA A 1096 -14.37 41.88 0.95
N GLU A 1097 -15.06 41.02 0.21
CA GLU A 1097 -15.76 39.85 0.76
C GLU A 1097 -14.79 38.88 1.44
N TYR A 1098 -13.64 38.59 0.82
CA TYR A 1098 -12.60 37.75 1.43
C TYR A 1098 -12.05 38.36 2.72
N CYS A 1099 -11.83 39.68 2.78
CA CYS A 1099 -11.40 40.35 4.00
C CYS A 1099 -12.43 40.24 5.13
N VAL A 1100 -13.73 40.42 4.82
CA VAL A 1100 -14.83 40.24 5.78
C VAL A 1100 -14.93 38.78 6.25
N LEU A 1101 -14.74 37.83 5.33
CA LEU A 1101 -14.70 36.40 5.65
C LEU A 1101 -13.56 36.08 6.62
N MET A 1102 -12.35 36.56 6.33
CA MET A 1102 -11.18 36.33 7.20
C MET A 1102 -11.32 37.01 8.56
N SER A 1103 -11.94 38.20 8.64
CA SER A 1103 -12.16 38.88 9.93
C SER A 1103 -13.13 38.14 10.85
N ARG A 1104 -14.09 37.39 10.29
CA ARG A 1104 -15.04 36.56 11.06
C ARG A 1104 -14.43 35.26 11.55
N ILE A 1105 -13.53 34.67 10.76
CA ILE A 1105 -12.94 33.36 11.01
C ILE A 1105 -11.88 33.43 12.11
N GLY A 1106 -11.10 34.50 12.26
CA GLY A 1106 -10.02 34.53 13.26
C GLY A 1106 -8.90 33.51 12.99
N GLN A 1107 -7.91 33.40 13.90
CA GLN A 1107 -6.78 32.48 13.75
C GLN A 1107 -7.06 31.12 14.41
N GLU A 1108 -6.42 30.05 13.92
CA GLU A 1108 -6.49 28.74 14.58
C GLU A 1108 -5.70 28.80 15.91
N PRO A 1109 -6.31 28.43 17.05
CA PRO A 1109 -5.66 28.55 18.36
C PRO A 1109 -4.51 27.57 18.55
N LEU A 1110 -4.49 26.45 17.82
CA LEU A 1110 -3.45 25.42 17.90
C LEU A 1110 -2.52 25.49 16.68
N ARG A 1111 -1.23 25.76 16.94
CA ARG A 1111 -0.21 25.84 15.90
C ARG A 1111 -0.03 24.49 15.19
N GLY A 1112 0.07 24.50 13.85
CA GLY A 1112 0.32 23.31 13.03
C GLY A 1112 -0.92 22.49 12.66
N MET A 1113 -2.09 22.85 13.16
CA MET A 1113 -3.37 22.20 12.81
C MET A 1113 -3.94 22.63 11.45
N GLU A 1114 -3.24 23.51 10.74
CA GLU A 1114 -3.62 23.97 9.41
C GLU A 1114 -3.13 23.00 8.32
N GLY A 1115 -4.02 22.67 7.37
CA GLY A 1115 -3.76 21.82 6.22
C GLY A 1115 -4.49 20.48 6.29
N PRO A 1116 -4.57 19.73 5.18
CA PRO A 1116 -5.36 18.50 5.10
C PRO A 1116 -4.89 17.44 6.10
N ASP A 1117 -5.83 16.61 6.56
CA ASP A 1117 -5.53 15.39 7.32
C ASP A 1117 -5.15 14.27 6.35
N TYR A 1118 -4.06 13.55 6.64
CA TYR A 1118 -3.61 12.40 5.86
C TYR A 1118 -3.40 11.21 6.78
N VAL A 1119 -4.27 10.21 6.70
CA VAL A 1119 -4.15 9.00 7.49
C VAL A 1119 -3.08 8.07 6.91
N THR A 1120 -2.44 7.29 7.76
CA THR A 1120 -1.53 6.21 7.36
C THR A 1120 -2.18 5.31 6.31
N GLY A 1121 -1.58 5.24 5.12
CA GLY A 1121 -2.10 4.44 4.00
C GLY A 1121 -3.08 5.13 3.06
N SER A 1122 -3.30 6.44 3.19
CA SER A 1122 -4.11 7.25 2.26
C SER A 1122 -3.69 7.16 0.80
N ASN A 1123 -2.41 6.91 0.55
CA ASN A 1123 -1.85 6.78 -0.80
C ASN A 1123 -1.79 5.35 -1.31
N PHE A 1124 -2.30 4.38 -0.55
CA PHE A 1124 -2.36 3.02 -1.06
C PHE A 1124 -3.31 2.94 -2.27
N PRO A 1125 -2.98 2.08 -3.26
CA PRO A 1125 -3.83 1.90 -4.43
C PRO A 1125 -5.28 1.61 -4.03
N SER A 1126 -6.24 2.22 -4.74
CA SER A 1126 -7.66 1.97 -4.51
C SER A 1126 -7.98 0.47 -4.62
N HIS A 1127 -8.85 -0.03 -3.75
CA HIS A 1127 -9.37 -1.40 -3.80
C HIS A 1127 -9.85 -1.81 -5.21
N SER A 1128 -9.96 -3.13 -5.45
CA SER A 1128 -10.47 -3.69 -6.70
C SER A 1128 -11.87 -3.21 -7.07
N ASP A 1129 -12.66 -2.78 -6.07
CA ASP A 1129 -13.96 -2.15 -6.26
C ASP A 1129 -13.81 -0.63 -6.38
N VAL A 1130 -14.19 -0.09 -7.53
CA VAL A 1130 -14.05 1.33 -7.88
C VAL A 1130 -15.05 2.16 -7.07
N GLN A 1131 -14.70 2.52 -5.83
CA GLN A 1131 -15.47 3.44 -5.00
C GLN A 1131 -15.18 4.89 -5.40
N ILE A 1132 -16.23 5.70 -5.52
CA ILE A 1132 -16.18 7.10 -5.92
C ILE A 1132 -16.62 7.96 -4.74
N SER A 1133 -15.83 8.98 -4.41
CA SER A 1133 -16.15 9.93 -3.35
C SER A 1133 -17.38 10.75 -3.72
N CYS A 1134 -18.36 10.86 -2.82
CA CYS A 1134 -19.53 11.71 -3.04
C CYS A 1134 -19.20 13.22 -2.97
N PHE A 1135 -18.06 13.61 -2.41
CA PHE A 1135 -17.61 15.01 -2.38
C PHE A 1135 -16.93 15.43 -3.68
N THR A 1136 -15.97 14.64 -4.16
CA THR A 1136 -15.12 15.02 -5.30
C THR A 1136 -15.54 14.41 -6.63
N GLY A 1137 -16.37 13.35 -6.61
CA GLY A 1137 -16.68 12.55 -7.79
C GLY A 1137 -15.46 11.77 -8.34
N LEU A 1138 -14.35 11.75 -7.61
CA LEU A 1138 -13.12 11.05 -7.97
C LEU A 1138 -13.04 9.69 -7.27
N ARG A 1139 -12.18 8.81 -7.80
CA ARG A 1139 -11.90 7.52 -7.16
C ARG A 1139 -11.21 7.73 -5.82
N ILE A 1140 -11.68 7.03 -4.79
CA ILE A 1140 -11.07 7.07 -3.48
C ILE A 1140 -9.77 6.25 -3.51
N GLN A 1141 -8.66 6.86 -3.10
CA GLN A 1141 -7.39 6.18 -2.82
C GLN A 1141 -7.29 5.94 -1.32
N GLY A 1142 -6.68 4.80 -0.93
CA GLY A 1142 -6.59 4.39 0.47
C GLY A 1142 -7.94 3.99 1.10
N PRO A 1143 -8.08 4.13 2.43
CA PRO A 1143 -9.24 3.66 3.18
C PRO A 1143 -10.52 4.43 2.84
N VAL A 1144 -11.61 3.67 2.66
CA VAL A 1144 -12.95 4.20 2.34
C VAL A 1144 -13.78 4.28 3.61
N PHE A 1145 -14.51 5.38 3.80
CA PHE A 1145 -15.52 5.53 4.84
C PHE A 1145 -16.92 5.52 4.22
N PHE A 1146 -17.73 4.53 4.60
CA PHE A 1146 -19.12 4.43 4.15
C PHE A 1146 -20.04 5.25 5.06
N LEU A 1147 -20.95 6.02 4.44
CA LEU A 1147 -21.97 6.78 5.15
C LEU A 1147 -23.12 5.85 5.60
N GLU A 1148 -24.04 6.38 6.41
CA GLU A 1148 -25.11 5.59 7.04
C GLU A 1148 -26.08 4.89 6.05
N ASP A 1149 -26.06 5.28 4.76
CA ASP A 1149 -26.88 4.65 3.71
C ASP A 1149 -26.26 3.36 3.14
N GLY A 1150 -25.00 3.05 3.51
CA GLY A 1150 -24.23 1.92 3.02
C GLY A 1150 -23.92 1.96 1.52
N LYS A 1151 -24.18 3.08 0.85
CA LYS A 1151 -24.02 3.25 -0.61
C LYS A 1151 -23.08 4.38 -0.96
N SER A 1152 -23.20 5.48 -0.23
CA SER A 1152 -22.37 6.67 -0.41
C SER A 1152 -21.08 6.50 0.38
N ALA A 1153 -19.97 6.87 -0.23
CA ALA A 1153 -18.66 6.73 0.35
C ALA A 1153 -17.85 8.02 0.18
N ILE A 1154 -16.98 8.28 1.15
CA ILE A 1154 -15.97 9.35 1.12
C ILE A 1154 -14.62 8.78 1.50
N SER A 1155 -13.54 9.51 1.20
CA SER A 1155 -12.23 9.12 1.71
C SER A 1155 -12.22 9.26 3.23
N LEU A 1156 -11.46 8.40 3.94
CA LEU A 1156 -11.32 8.53 5.39
C LEU A 1156 -10.77 9.91 5.80
N ASN A 1157 -9.85 10.46 4.99
CA ASN A 1157 -9.30 11.80 5.21
C ASN A 1157 -10.40 12.88 5.19
N ASP A 1158 -11.27 12.84 4.16
CA ASP A 1158 -12.38 13.79 4.07
C ASP A 1158 -13.39 13.59 5.20
N ALA A 1159 -13.63 12.34 5.63
CA ALA A 1159 -14.50 12.04 6.77
C ALA A 1159 -13.97 12.64 8.07
N LEU A 1160 -12.67 12.48 8.36
CA LEU A 1160 -12.02 13.04 9.55
C LEU A 1160 -12.03 14.56 9.54
N MET A 1161 -11.67 15.18 8.41
CA MET A 1161 -11.71 16.63 8.26
C MET A 1161 -13.13 17.16 8.46
N TRP A 1162 -14.13 16.47 7.89
CA TRP A 1162 -15.55 16.81 8.08
C TRP A 1162 -15.97 16.70 9.54
N ALA A 1163 -15.71 15.58 10.21
CA ALA A 1163 -16.12 15.35 11.60
C ALA A 1163 -15.46 16.31 12.61
N LYS A 1164 -14.29 16.87 12.29
CA LYS A 1164 -13.61 17.89 13.11
C LYS A 1164 -14.31 19.26 13.06
N VAL A 1165 -15.01 19.60 11.98
CA VAL A 1165 -15.61 20.92 11.75
C VAL A 1165 -17.14 20.92 11.71
N ASN A 1166 -17.75 19.79 11.36
CA ASN A 1166 -19.19 19.59 11.31
C ASN A 1166 -19.55 18.22 11.93
N PRO A 1167 -20.33 18.18 13.03
CA PRO A 1167 -20.67 16.94 13.70
C PRO A 1167 -21.64 16.07 12.89
N PHE A 1168 -22.45 16.64 11.99
CA PHE A 1168 -23.53 15.90 11.31
C PHE A 1168 -23.11 15.29 9.98
N SER A 1169 -23.73 14.17 9.62
CA SER A 1169 -23.52 13.49 8.35
C SER A 1169 -23.83 14.39 7.13
N PRO A 1170 -23.03 14.30 6.06
CA PRO A 1170 -23.26 15.03 4.81
C PRO A 1170 -24.59 14.65 4.12
N LEU A 1171 -25.24 13.55 4.51
CA LEU A 1171 -26.57 13.18 3.99
C LEU A 1171 -27.71 14.05 4.57
N GLY A 1172 -27.45 14.83 5.62
CA GLY A 1172 -28.43 15.74 6.21
C GLY A 1172 -29.52 15.03 7.02
N THR A 1173 -29.25 13.81 7.48
CA THR A 1173 -30.15 12.97 8.29
C THR A 1173 -30.27 13.45 9.75
N GLY A 1174 -29.26 14.16 10.25
CA GLY A 1174 -29.11 14.51 11.65
C GLY A 1174 -28.36 13.47 12.49
N ILE A 1175 -27.85 12.41 11.85
CA ILE A 1175 -26.94 11.45 12.47
C ILE A 1175 -25.55 12.08 12.58
N ARG A 1176 -24.88 11.87 13.72
CA ARG A 1176 -23.52 12.34 13.95
C ARG A 1176 -22.51 11.44 13.23
N LEU A 1177 -21.57 12.04 12.50
CA LEU A 1177 -20.49 11.32 11.83
C LEU A 1177 -19.35 11.05 12.81
N ASN A 1178 -18.91 9.80 12.93
CA ASN A 1178 -17.76 9.43 13.78
C ASN A 1178 -16.77 8.53 13.01
N PRO A 1179 -15.74 9.12 12.37
CA PRO A 1179 -14.75 8.40 11.56
C PRO A 1179 -13.39 8.16 12.24
N PHE A 1180 -13.25 8.50 13.53
CA PHE A 1180 -11.97 8.46 14.27
C PHE A 1180 -11.46 7.06 14.60
#